data_AF-A0A7X3VKE9-F1
#
_entry.id   AF-A0A7X3VKE9-F1
#
_cell.length_a   1.000
_cell.length_b   1.000
_cell.length_c   1.000
_cell.angle_alpha   90.00
_cell.angle_beta   90.00
_cell.angle_gamma   90.00
#
_symmetry.space_group_name_H-M   'P 1'
#
loop_
_entity.id
_entity.type
_entity.pdbx_description
1 polymer ?
#
loop_
_entity_poly.entity_id
_entity_poly.type
_entity_poly.pdbx_seq_one_letter_code
_entity_poly.pdbx_strand_id
1 'polypeptide(L)'
;MKNEDVDLIHRILAGDEAAFTALVERHRKWIHSLAWREIGDFHAAQEITQDTFIQTLKSLPTLRDPNRFLGWLYVIAKRQCIEWLRRKPITMQSLDTMPKAELETVFYTQYLEEEQTRASTDGLRAVVERLLRKLPESERSVMVLHYFNGLTYEEVSERLDVSLNTVKSRLYRARKRLEQEESMLRENLGPNLLKNEPRYISIQANATTENGEHLAEGGFELTQTDKVFTSTGSHTMGLHGDYPLPMYMLLHYINHPNVIDLFKFPLAIGSRWKSEGPHKSKAMITLEAHETVGVSAGTFPSCLKHKTVFTDADVEEPDAEHGNAYLNGTRYLWFAKGIGLVKMRYEHSNGVITEAELLEYEMPVQEQEYLPSQIGTQWTYRWHNDYNDEAIVESWHVTRNFSHSKNLDNPLELASARYEVRINEDEPRVAHVKCVLTPKADSGPKADRKPLLLSMTRFGTEWLYDGYARYLQGLTVTNVHGETLLIEEIGKTQWVAEVESTSPLTLQYKVLINHDERDWPFGRNEAPYVQEDCIFLPGYALFIVGEVKDIQLKVDVPDSWHVSTPWEQIASDEHHFVCEDQDDLIFAYLVLGEYSKRLAKLGDAEVVIATGGRFKASIDKVQPTIESLLHGYSDVFDATPTGKILFVANPYGEKGYPGGGASGRSISVHVGGELDKASRRFWLPLVGYMISSLWVGTQAINFRGQEYWFSAGFTGYYSDIVSIRLGLTSESDFLRSFERKWESYLSRQGELSIREAGEDKSANRELVYDGGSLIAVALDLQIRTLTQNRSSLDDVMKQMYREFGLTGVTYTINDVIRIVNQIAGEDFKPFFSKYVTGTERLPLEQYLKAAGMNAEVAFGERLPSLNYILFEMLQIKSLGGPTGRGMFIHHSSEYQDDDELIDINGTPVKTFDDIRKAAKDWKSGDAVALTLKREGKEIILPITLSGDTSKRPPLEPGPLDVTITKNMDSTNLQRAIWSSIVGDKGEN
;
A
#
# COMPACT_ATOMS: atom_id res chain seq x y z
N MET A 1 -31.97 2.15 17.83
CA MET A 1 -31.18 3.39 17.59
C MET A 1 -31.99 4.61 17.10
N LYS A 2 -33.28 4.52 16.70
CA LYS A 2 -34.01 5.64 16.08
C LYS A 2 -34.45 6.81 17.00
N ASN A 3 -34.46 6.66 18.34
CA ASN A 3 -34.99 7.70 19.23
C ASN A 3 -33.98 8.78 19.66
N GLU A 4 -32.69 8.48 19.77
CA GLU A 4 -31.71 9.43 20.35
C GLU A 4 -31.44 10.64 19.45
N ASP A 5 -31.34 10.46 18.12
CA ASP A 5 -31.12 11.58 17.19
C ASP A 5 -32.34 12.51 17.14
N VAL A 6 -33.55 11.96 17.26
CA VAL A 6 -34.80 12.74 17.30
C VAL A 6 -34.85 13.61 18.56
N ASP A 7 -34.48 13.05 19.70
CA ASP A 7 -34.40 13.78 20.97
C ASP A 7 -33.33 14.88 20.93
N LEU A 8 -32.16 14.59 20.34
CA LEU A 8 -31.11 15.60 20.13
C LEU A 8 -31.59 16.73 19.22
N ILE A 9 -32.27 16.42 18.11
CA ILE A 9 -32.81 17.43 17.19
C ILE A 9 -33.84 18.31 17.89
N HIS A 10 -34.76 17.74 18.68
CA HIS A 10 -35.73 18.55 19.42
C HIS A 10 -35.08 19.49 20.43
N ARG A 11 -34.01 19.04 21.10
CA ARG A 11 -33.21 19.88 22.02
C ARG A 11 -32.44 20.97 21.28
N ILE A 12 -31.87 20.67 20.12
CA ILE A 12 -31.18 21.67 19.27
C ILE A 12 -32.16 22.75 18.82
N LEU A 13 -33.38 22.36 18.42
CA LEU A 13 -34.44 23.31 18.04
C LEU A 13 -34.95 24.14 19.23
N ALA A 14 -34.80 23.64 20.46
CA ALA A 14 -35.06 24.38 21.70
C ALA A 14 -33.88 25.25 22.17
N GLY A 15 -32.77 25.30 21.42
CA GLY A 15 -31.61 26.16 21.68
C GLY A 15 -30.49 25.51 22.51
N ASP A 16 -30.46 24.19 22.66
CA ASP A 16 -29.40 23.47 23.37
C ASP A 16 -28.19 23.21 22.46
N GLU A 17 -27.17 24.05 22.57
CA GLU A 17 -25.92 23.93 21.78
C GLU A 17 -25.13 22.64 22.09
N ALA A 18 -25.22 22.13 23.33
CA ALA A 18 -24.52 20.90 23.71
C ALA A 18 -25.11 19.68 22.99
N ALA A 19 -26.42 19.70 22.70
CA ALA A 19 -27.09 18.68 21.91
C ALA A 19 -26.62 18.65 20.44
N PHE A 20 -26.24 19.81 19.86
CA PHE A 20 -25.69 19.86 18.51
C PHE A 20 -24.28 19.27 18.44
N THR A 21 -23.43 19.58 19.42
CA THR A 21 -22.10 18.97 19.52
C THR A 21 -22.19 17.45 19.62
N ALA A 22 -23.13 16.92 20.43
CA ALA A 22 -23.36 15.47 20.52
C ALA A 22 -23.83 14.87 19.18
N LEU A 23 -24.68 15.58 18.44
CA LEU A 23 -25.14 15.16 17.11
C LEU A 23 -24.00 15.15 16.08
N VAL A 24 -23.12 16.15 16.10
CA VAL A 24 -21.94 16.24 15.23
C VAL A 24 -20.95 15.12 15.56
N GLU A 25 -20.60 14.93 16.84
CA GLU A 25 -19.66 13.89 17.27
C GLU A 25 -20.10 12.49 16.84
N ARG A 26 -21.41 12.24 16.88
CA ARG A 26 -21.99 10.96 16.48
C ARG A 26 -21.91 10.70 14.98
N HIS A 27 -22.08 11.72 14.14
CA HIS A 27 -22.22 11.56 12.69
C HIS A 27 -21.01 12.05 11.88
N ARG A 28 -20.04 12.75 12.50
CA ARG A 28 -18.88 13.36 11.81
C ARG A 28 -18.01 12.36 11.08
N LYS A 29 -17.71 11.21 11.67
CA LYS A 29 -16.86 10.18 11.05
C LYS A 29 -17.51 9.60 9.79
N TRP A 30 -18.82 9.44 9.81
CA TRP A 30 -19.59 8.92 8.68
C TRP A 30 -19.64 9.91 7.52
N ILE A 31 -19.92 11.19 7.80
CA ILE A 31 -19.92 12.25 6.78
C ILE A 31 -18.51 12.51 6.23
N HIS A 32 -17.48 12.45 7.07
CA HIS A 32 -16.09 12.50 6.65
C HIS A 32 -15.71 11.37 5.73
N SER A 33 -16.07 10.15 6.09
CA SER A 33 -15.83 8.98 5.24
C SER A 33 -16.57 9.08 3.91
N LEU A 34 -17.78 9.65 3.91
CA LEU A 34 -18.55 9.91 2.69
C LEU A 34 -17.87 10.97 1.82
N ALA A 35 -17.50 12.12 2.37
CA ALA A 35 -16.84 13.19 1.64
C ALA A 35 -15.48 12.76 1.08
N TRP A 36 -14.70 12.04 1.89
CA TRP A 36 -13.41 11.50 1.48
C TRP A 36 -13.53 10.48 0.34
N ARG A 37 -14.54 9.61 0.39
CA ARG A 37 -14.83 8.67 -0.71
C ARG A 37 -15.23 9.38 -2.01
N GLU A 38 -15.89 10.53 -1.91
CA GLU A 38 -16.34 11.27 -3.09
C GLU A 38 -15.24 12.15 -3.70
N ILE A 39 -14.36 12.71 -2.87
CA ILE A 39 -13.34 13.68 -3.30
C ILE A 39 -11.95 13.08 -3.48
N GLY A 40 -11.58 12.11 -2.64
CA GLY A 40 -10.25 11.47 -2.63
C GLY A 40 -9.15 12.28 -1.95
N ASP A 41 -9.45 13.49 -1.47
CA ASP A 41 -8.54 14.35 -0.70
C ASP A 41 -9.01 14.43 0.76
N PHE A 42 -8.11 14.12 1.70
CA PHE A 42 -8.44 14.03 3.12
C PHE A 42 -8.80 15.40 3.73
N HIS A 43 -8.09 16.46 3.34
CA HIS A 43 -8.32 17.81 3.87
C HIS A 43 -9.61 18.41 3.30
N ALA A 44 -9.86 18.23 2.01
CA ALA A 44 -11.12 18.60 1.36
C ALA A 44 -12.30 17.83 1.96
N ALA A 45 -12.12 16.55 2.31
CA ALA A 45 -13.15 15.77 2.99
C ALA A 45 -13.47 16.30 4.38
N GLN A 46 -12.44 16.75 5.12
CA GLN A 46 -12.60 17.35 6.43
C GLN A 46 -13.36 18.68 6.35
N GLU A 47 -13.03 19.50 5.35
CA GLU A 47 -13.71 20.76 5.07
C GLU A 47 -15.17 20.55 4.64
N ILE A 48 -15.42 19.64 3.69
CA ILE A 48 -16.78 19.28 3.26
C ILE A 48 -17.60 18.71 4.41
N THR A 49 -16.99 17.97 5.34
CA THR A 49 -17.66 17.47 6.54
C THR A 49 -18.07 18.61 7.45
N GLN A 50 -17.16 19.54 7.71
CA GLN A 50 -17.43 20.72 8.50
C GLN A 50 -18.58 21.54 7.88
N ASP A 51 -18.51 21.79 6.58
CA ASP A 51 -19.53 22.52 5.84
C ASP A 51 -20.87 21.81 5.81
N THR A 52 -20.85 20.48 5.76
CA THR A 52 -22.06 19.67 5.87
C THR A 52 -22.76 19.91 7.20
N PHE A 53 -22.03 19.87 8.33
CA PHE A 53 -22.65 20.09 9.64
C PHE A 53 -23.03 21.55 9.89
N ILE A 54 -22.27 22.51 9.36
CA ILE A 54 -22.66 23.93 9.39
C ILE A 54 -23.98 24.13 8.62
N GLN A 55 -24.09 23.56 7.43
CA GLN A 55 -25.32 23.65 6.63
C GLN A 55 -26.48 22.89 7.27
N THR A 56 -26.18 21.79 7.96
CA THR A 56 -27.13 21.01 8.76
C THR A 56 -27.70 21.87 9.89
N LEU A 57 -26.87 22.56 10.69
CA LEU A 57 -27.34 23.44 11.76
C LEU A 57 -28.24 24.56 11.21
N LYS A 58 -27.82 25.22 10.13
CA LYS A 58 -28.57 26.30 9.47
C LYS A 58 -29.91 25.85 8.94
N SER A 59 -29.97 24.63 8.42
CA SER A 59 -31.17 24.11 7.73
C SER A 59 -32.03 23.21 8.62
N LEU A 60 -31.57 22.86 9.83
CA LEU A 60 -32.24 21.90 10.72
C LEU A 60 -33.69 22.27 11.04
N PRO A 61 -34.07 23.57 11.25
CA PRO A 61 -35.47 23.96 11.47
C PRO A 61 -36.40 23.65 10.28
N THR A 62 -35.86 23.39 9.09
CA THR A 62 -36.64 23.05 7.90
C THR A 62 -36.93 21.55 7.78
N LEU A 63 -36.33 20.72 8.64
CA LEU A 63 -36.55 19.28 8.66
C LEU A 63 -37.94 18.95 9.21
N ARG A 64 -38.86 18.54 8.33
CA ARG A 64 -40.27 18.28 8.67
C ARG A 64 -40.49 16.99 9.47
N ASP A 65 -39.61 16.01 9.32
CA ASP A 65 -39.65 14.73 10.04
C ASP A 65 -38.25 14.39 10.57
N PRO A 66 -38.03 14.54 11.89
CA PRO A 66 -36.76 14.21 12.53
C PRO A 66 -36.27 12.77 12.30
N ASN A 67 -37.18 11.81 12.04
CA ASN A 67 -36.80 10.41 11.77
C ASN A 67 -36.06 10.24 10.44
N ARG A 68 -36.11 11.25 9.56
CA ARG A 68 -35.43 11.27 8.26
C ARG A 68 -34.10 12.02 8.29
N PHE A 69 -33.59 12.38 9.47
CA PHE A 69 -32.40 13.21 9.65
C PHE A 69 -31.16 12.67 8.92
N LEU A 70 -30.83 11.38 9.04
CA LEU A 70 -29.67 10.80 8.35
C LEU A 70 -29.82 10.86 6.83
N GLY A 71 -31.06 10.66 6.35
CA GLY A 71 -31.49 10.88 4.98
C GLY A 71 -31.22 12.33 4.54
N TRP A 72 -31.69 13.27 5.31
CA TRP A 72 -31.52 14.67 4.99
C TRP A 72 -30.05 15.12 5.05
N LEU A 73 -29.29 14.67 6.06
CA LEU A 73 -27.88 14.98 6.28
C LEU A 73 -26.97 14.53 5.12
N TYR A 74 -27.13 13.30 4.60
CA TYR A 74 -26.29 12.90 3.45
C TYR A 74 -26.67 13.59 2.14
N VAL A 75 -27.91 14.10 1.97
CA VAL A 75 -28.21 14.93 0.77
C VAL A 75 -27.42 16.23 0.83
N ILE A 76 -27.34 16.83 2.02
CA ILE A 76 -26.50 18.02 2.25
C ILE A 76 -25.05 17.67 1.95
N ALA A 77 -24.51 16.59 2.52
CA ALA A 77 -23.13 16.16 2.32
C ALA A 77 -22.78 15.89 0.84
N LYS A 78 -23.66 15.17 0.13
CA LYS A 78 -23.45 14.80 -1.27
C LYS A 78 -23.51 16.02 -2.18
N ARG A 79 -24.36 17.01 -1.87
CA ARG A 79 -24.38 18.29 -2.59
C ARG A 79 -23.06 19.05 -2.41
N GLN A 80 -22.52 19.09 -1.20
CA GLN A 80 -21.20 19.69 -0.95
C GLN A 80 -20.09 18.98 -1.74
N CYS A 81 -20.12 17.65 -1.82
CA CYS A 81 -19.14 16.90 -2.62
C CYS A 81 -19.24 17.18 -4.13
N ILE A 82 -20.47 17.22 -4.69
CA ILE A 82 -20.69 17.48 -6.13
C ILE A 82 -20.26 18.90 -6.50
N GLU A 83 -20.54 19.85 -5.61
CA GLU A 83 -20.14 21.24 -5.78
C GLU A 83 -18.61 21.37 -5.81
N TRP A 84 -17.91 20.64 -4.95
CA TRP A 84 -16.46 20.56 -4.93
C TRP A 84 -15.89 19.96 -6.23
N LEU A 85 -16.42 18.84 -6.71
CA LEU A 85 -15.90 18.13 -7.88
C LEU A 85 -16.12 18.85 -9.22
N ARG A 86 -17.19 19.64 -9.37
CA ARG A 86 -17.47 20.40 -10.60
C ARG A 86 -16.40 21.45 -10.92
N ARG A 87 -15.46 21.67 -10.01
CA ARG A 87 -14.44 22.71 -10.13
C ARG A 87 -13.16 22.28 -10.90
N LYS A 88 -12.94 21.06 -11.45
CA LYS A 88 -11.65 20.70 -12.16
C LYS A 88 -11.72 20.36 -13.68
N PRO A 89 -10.75 20.79 -14.54
CA PRO A 89 -10.38 20.13 -15.82
C PRO A 89 -8.88 19.71 -15.94
N ILE A 90 -8.54 18.88 -16.94
CA ILE A 90 -7.22 18.23 -17.25
C ILE A 90 -6.68 18.75 -18.60
N THR A 91 -5.35 18.99 -18.80
CA THR A 91 -4.52 18.68 -20.02
C THR A 91 -3.01 19.02 -19.85
N MET A 92 -2.13 18.25 -20.54
CA MET A 92 -0.64 18.27 -20.61
C MET A 92 -0.03 19.44 -21.44
N GLN A 93 1.24 19.86 -21.19
CA GLN A 93 2.15 20.46 -22.20
C GLN A 93 3.66 20.59 -21.81
N SER A 94 4.49 20.90 -22.83
CA SER A 94 5.95 20.68 -23.08
C SER A 94 6.98 21.65 -22.43
N LEU A 95 8.25 21.24 -22.32
CA LEU A 95 9.32 21.73 -21.42
C LEU A 95 10.43 22.65 -22.01
N ASP A 96 10.38 23.11 -23.27
CA ASP A 96 11.59 23.62 -23.95
C ASP A 96 12.08 25.07 -23.66
N THR A 97 11.56 25.82 -22.66
CA THR A 97 11.95 27.25 -22.50
C THR A 97 12.02 27.80 -21.06
N MET A 98 12.64 27.10 -20.10
CA MET A 98 12.80 27.58 -18.71
C MET A 98 14.19 28.23 -18.39
N PRO A 99 14.25 29.31 -17.58
CA PRO A 99 15.49 29.87 -17.03
C PRO A 99 16.10 29.01 -15.90
N LYS A 100 17.43 29.02 -15.82
CA LYS A 100 18.26 28.08 -15.05
C LYS A 100 17.88 27.97 -13.55
N ALA A 101 17.64 29.08 -12.82
CA ALA A 101 17.45 29.06 -11.35
C ALA A 101 16.07 28.53 -10.89
N GLU A 102 15.08 28.49 -11.78
CA GLU A 102 13.71 28.06 -11.45
C GLU A 102 13.47 26.57 -11.77
N LEU A 103 14.26 26.00 -12.69
CA LEU A 103 14.33 24.55 -12.89
C LEU A 103 14.71 23.82 -11.59
N GLU A 104 15.53 24.43 -10.74
CA GLU A 104 16.05 23.89 -9.47
C GLU A 104 14.94 23.75 -8.42
N THR A 105 14.07 24.75 -8.35
CA THR A 105 12.92 24.76 -7.46
C THR A 105 11.86 23.78 -7.95
N VAL A 106 11.57 23.74 -9.26
CA VAL A 106 10.57 22.84 -9.87
C VAL A 106 10.96 21.37 -9.73
N PHE A 107 12.22 20.99 -9.99
CA PHE A 107 12.66 19.60 -9.81
C PHE A 107 12.69 19.15 -8.34
N TYR A 108 12.97 20.05 -7.40
CA TYR A 108 12.99 19.75 -5.97
C TYR A 108 11.59 19.75 -5.33
N THR A 109 10.68 20.63 -5.77
CA THR A 109 9.28 20.64 -5.30
C THR A 109 8.49 19.48 -5.89
N GLN A 110 8.69 19.09 -7.15
CA GLN A 110 8.10 17.86 -7.71
C GLN A 110 8.63 16.59 -7.02
N TYR A 111 9.93 16.52 -6.71
CA TYR A 111 10.50 15.44 -5.90
C TYR A 111 9.86 15.32 -4.50
N LEU A 112 9.49 16.44 -3.87
CA LEU A 112 8.83 16.46 -2.55
C LEU A 112 7.32 16.17 -2.62
N GLU A 113 6.62 16.69 -3.64
CA GLU A 113 5.17 16.49 -3.84
C GLU A 113 4.80 15.04 -4.20
N GLU A 114 5.71 14.28 -4.82
CA GLU A 114 5.41 12.91 -5.27
C GLU A 114 5.84 11.81 -4.31
N GLU A 115 6.78 12.08 -3.42
CA GLU A 115 7.03 11.21 -2.27
C GLU A 115 5.88 11.27 -1.25
N GLN A 116 5.08 12.34 -1.26
CA GLN A 116 3.83 12.45 -0.50
C GLN A 116 2.78 11.42 -0.93
N THR A 117 2.89 10.92 -2.16
CA THR A 117 1.99 9.88 -2.67
C THR A 117 2.41 8.48 -2.18
N ARG A 118 3.56 8.31 -1.45
CA ARG A 118 4.32 7.06 -1.20
C ARG A 118 3.88 6.04 -0.10
N ALA A 119 2.76 6.18 0.60
CA ALA A 119 2.22 5.14 1.51
C ALA A 119 0.76 5.46 1.94
N SER A 120 -0.24 4.57 2.14
CA SER A 120 -0.48 3.15 1.91
C SER A 120 -2.02 2.87 1.91
N THR A 121 -2.41 1.69 1.41
CA THR A 121 -3.73 0.99 1.52
C THR A 121 -4.86 1.40 0.56
N ASP A 122 -4.98 0.68 -0.57
CA ASP A 122 -6.26 0.14 -1.12
C ASP A 122 -6.19 -0.17 -2.65
N GLY A 123 -5.37 -1.14 -3.08
CA GLY A 123 -5.32 -1.53 -4.50
C GLY A 123 -6.68 -2.00 -5.06
N LEU A 124 -7.52 -2.63 -4.24
CA LEU A 124 -8.86 -3.08 -4.63
C LEU A 124 -9.87 -1.91 -4.67
N ARG A 125 -9.79 -0.97 -3.73
CA ARG A 125 -10.68 0.19 -3.68
C ARG A 125 -10.39 1.16 -4.82
N ALA A 126 -9.13 1.38 -5.18
CA ALA A 126 -8.76 2.23 -6.32
C ALA A 126 -9.30 1.67 -7.66
N VAL A 127 -9.38 0.34 -7.81
CA VAL A 127 -9.96 -0.34 -8.97
C VAL A 127 -11.48 -0.23 -8.96
N VAL A 128 -12.11 -0.50 -7.80
CA VAL A 128 -13.56 -0.35 -7.62
C VAL A 128 -14.01 1.10 -7.85
N GLU A 129 -13.28 2.08 -7.34
CA GLU A 129 -13.54 3.52 -7.54
C GLU A 129 -13.41 3.91 -9.02
N ARG A 130 -12.42 3.37 -9.73
CA ARG A 130 -12.23 3.59 -11.17
C ARG A 130 -13.39 3.01 -12.00
N LEU A 131 -13.84 1.81 -11.68
CA LEU A 131 -14.99 1.17 -12.33
C LEU A 131 -16.29 1.93 -12.04
N LEU A 132 -16.51 2.32 -10.79
CA LEU A 132 -17.67 3.12 -10.41
C LEU A 132 -17.67 4.48 -11.13
N ARG A 133 -16.51 5.14 -11.32
CA ARG A 133 -16.39 6.39 -12.10
C ARG A 133 -16.80 6.26 -13.57
N LYS A 134 -16.78 5.06 -14.15
CA LYS A 134 -17.27 4.82 -15.53
C LYS A 134 -18.79 4.77 -15.64
N LEU A 135 -19.49 4.62 -14.51
CA LEU A 135 -20.95 4.65 -14.49
C LEU A 135 -21.47 6.09 -14.52
N PRO A 136 -22.55 6.37 -15.27
CA PRO A 136 -23.30 7.62 -15.12
C PRO A 136 -23.64 7.86 -13.65
N GLU A 137 -23.59 9.12 -13.21
CA GLU A 137 -23.73 9.46 -11.79
C GLU A 137 -25.03 8.92 -11.16
N SER A 138 -26.12 8.88 -11.93
CA SER A 138 -27.40 8.31 -11.49
C SER A 138 -27.36 6.79 -11.28
N GLU A 139 -26.52 6.07 -12.01
CA GLU A 139 -26.33 4.62 -11.92
C GLU A 139 -25.33 4.29 -10.80
N ARG A 140 -24.21 5.03 -10.74
CA ARG A 140 -23.20 4.98 -9.69
C ARG A 140 -23.79 5.23 -8.30
N SER A 141 -24.62 6.25 -8.16
CA SER A 141 -25.20 6.62 -6.86
C SER A 141 -26.11 5.53 -6.31
N VAL A 142 -26.88 4.87 -7.17
CA VAL A 142 -27.76 3.76 -6.75
C VAL A 142 -26.92 2.53 -6.39
N MET A 143 -25.87 2.22 -7.15
CA MET A 143 -24.89 1.16 -6.83
C MET A 143 -24.23 1.38 -5.47
N VAL A 144 -23.71 2.58 -5.24
CA VAL A 144 -23.02 2.95 -4.00
C VAL A 144 -23.97 2.86 -2.81
N LEU A 145 -25.15 3.47 -2.92
CA LEU A 145 -26.13 3.45 -1.85
C LEU A 145 -26.66 2.05 -1.52
N HIS A 146 -26.86 1.20 -2.54
CA HIS A 146 -27.37 -0.15 -2.34
C HIS A 146 -26.29 -1.13 -1.85
N TYR A 147 -25.16 -1.21 -2.55
CA TYR A 147 -24.14 -2.23 -2.30
C TYR A 147 -23.10 -1.85 -1.24
N PHE A 148 -22.74 -0.57 -1.14
CA PHE A 148 -21.68 -0.13 -0.21
C PHE A 148 -22.25 0.48 1.06
N ASN A 149 -23.48 0.97 1.01
CA ASN A 149 -24.16 1.57 2.15
C ASN A 149 -25.34 0.71 2.65
N GLY A 150 -25.58 -0.45 2.04
CA GLY A 150 -26.54 -1.46 2.51
C GLY A 150 -28.02 -1.06 2.43
N LEU A 151 -28.37 0.02 1.72
CA LEU A 151 -29.75 0.50 1.66
C LEU A 151 -30.63 -0.38 0.76
N THR A 152 -31.86 -0.65 1.18
CA THR A 152 -32.88 -1.34 0.38
C THR A 152 -33.28 -0.51 -0.84
N TYR A 153 -33.90 -1.13 -1.87
CA TYR A 153 -34.32 -0.37 -3.06
C TYR A 153 -35.32 0.73 -2.71
N GLU A 154 -36.17 0.47 -1.73
CA GLU A 154 -37.16 1.38 -1.14
C GLU A 154 -36.45 2.54 -0.45
N GLU A 155 -35.45 2.27 0.38
CA GLU A 155 -34.65 3.30 1.02
C GLU A 155 -33.84 4.11 0.00
N VAL A 156 -33.26 3.50 -1.03
CA VAL A 156 -32.55 4.23 -2.10
C VAL A 156 -33.50 5.08 -2.94
N SER A 157 -34.73 4.61 -3.16
CA SER A 157 -35.80 5.34 -3.84
C SER A 157 -36.19 6.59 -3.06
N GLU A 158 -36.37 6.47 -1.75
CA GLU A 158 -36.61 7.61 -0.86
C GLU A 158 -35.38 8.52 -0.75
N ARG A 159 -34.17 7.94 -0.71
CA ARG A 159 -32.89 8.64 -0.55
C ARG A 159 -32.56 9.57 -1.72
N LEU A 160 -32.91 9.13 -2.93
CA LEU A 160 -32.60 9.81 -4.19
C LEU A 160 -33.80 10.51 -4.83
N ASP A 161 -34.98 10.46 -4.18
CA ASP A 161 -36.25 11.01 -4.68
C ASP A 161 -36.59 10.57 -6.11
N VAL A 162 -36.48 9.26 -6.37
CA VAL A 162 -36.81 8.63 -7.65
C VAL A 162 -37.62 7.37 -7.44
N SER A 163 -38.47 6.98 -8.39
CA SER A 163 -39.33 5.81 -8.21
C SER A 163 -38.55 4.49 -8.04
N LEU A 164 -39.12 3.53 -7.31
CA LEU A 164 -38.54 2.21 -7.10
C LEU A 164 -38.16 1.50 -8.42
N ASN A 165 -38.98 1.67 -9.46
CA ASN A 165 -38.71 1.13 -10.80
C ASN A 165 -37.49 1.82 -11.45
N THR A 166 -37.26 3.10 -11.17
CA THR A 166 -36.08 3.84 -11.63
C THR A 166 -34.82 3.37 -10.93
N VAL A 167 -34.88 3.09 -9.62
CA VAL A 167 -33.79 2.47 -8.83
C VAL A 167 -33.41 1.10 -9.41
N LYS A 168 -34.41 0.22 -9.61
CA LYS A 168 -34.22 -1.11 -10.19
C LYS A 168 -33.62 -1.04 -11.60
N SER A 169 -34.12 -0.13 -12.46
CA SER A 169 -33.61 0.09 -13.82
C SER A 169 -32.19 0.64 -13.84
N ARG A 170 -31.84 1.57 -12.94
CA ARG A 170 -30.49 2.15 -12.84
C ARG A 170 -29.47 1.15 -12.32
N LEU A 171 -29.82 0.32 -11.34
CA LEU A 171 -28.96 -0.79 -10.88
C LEU A 171 -28.75 -1.84 -11.97
N TYR A 172 -29.81 -2.18 -12.69
CA TYR A 172 -29.70 -3.13 -13.80
C TYR A 172 -28.77 -2.60 -14.90
N ARG A 173 -28.91 -1.34 -15.30
CA ARG A 173 -28.02 -0.70 -16.29
C ARG A 173 -26.59 -0.56 -15.77
N ALA A 174 -26.42 -0.19 -14.51
CA ALA A 174 -25.11 -0.11 -13.86
C ALA A 174 -24.38 -1.46 -13.91
N ARG A 175 -25.06 -2.54 -13.51
CA ARG A 175 -24.51 -3.90 -13.55
C ARG A 175 -24.13 -4.30 -14.97
N LYS A 176 -25.02 -4.08 -15.95
CA LYS A 176 -24.76 -4.41 -17.36
C LYS A 176 -23.62 -3.60 -17.98
N ARG A 177 -23.43 -2.34 -17.59
CA ARG A 177 -22.29 -1.52 -18.05
C ARG A 177 -20.99 -1.96 -17.41
N LEU A 178 -21.01 -2.35 -16.13
CA LEU A 178 -19.82 -2.90 -15.48
C LEU A 178 -19.46 -4.30 -15.98
N GLU A 179 -20.44 -5.11 -16.41
CA GLU A 179 -20.20 -6.36 -17.15
C GLU A 179 -19.46 -6.12 -18.47
N GLN A 180 -19.63 -4.96 -19.12
CA GLN A 180 -18.87 -4.63 -20.34
C GLN A 180 -17.41 -4.21 -20.04
N GLU A 181 -17.11 -3.92 -18.78
CA GLU A 181 -15.77 -3.58 -18.26
C GLU A 181 -15.07 -4.80 -17.64
N GLU A 182 -15.59 -6.02 -17.91
CA GLU A 182 -15.10 -7.31 -17.41
C GLU A 182 -13.61 -7.53 -17.68
N SER A 183 -13.05 -6.96 -18.76
CA SER A 183 -11.60 -7.03 -19.04
C SER A 183 -10.76 -6.29 -17.98
N MET A 184 -11.21 -5.12 -17.50
CA MET A 184 -10.52 -4.37 -16.44
C MET A 184 -10.64 -5.03 -15.06
N LEU A 185 -11.75 -5.74 -14.82
CA LEU A 185 -11.93 -6.57 -13.62
C LEU A 185 -10.97 -7.78 -13.68
N ARG A 186 -10.86 -8.44 -14.84
CA ARG A 186 -9.91 -9.55 -15.09
C ARG A 186 -8.44 -9.13 -14.97
N GLU A 187 -8.08 -7.92 -15.40
CA GLU A 187 -6.69 -7.40 -15.35
C GLU A 187 -6.22 -6.94 -13.96
N ASN A 188 -7.13 -6.70 -13.02
CA ASN A 188 -6.81 -6.14 -11.70
C ASN A 188 -7.15 -7.05 -10.51
N LEU A 189 -8.06 -8.03 -10.69
CA LEU A 189 -8.38 -9.05 -9.68
C LEU A 189 -7.58 -10.35 -9.86
N GLY A 190 -6.68 -10.38 -10.84
CA GLY A 190 -5.94 -11.59 -11.23
C GLY A 190 -6.80 -12.57 -12.04
N PRO A 191 -6.19 -13.43 -12.88
CA PRO A 191 -6.89 -14.38 -13.73
C PRO A 191 -7.64 -15.51 -12.99
N ASN A 192 -7.45 -15.68 -11.67
CA ASN A 192 -7.97 -16.82 -10.91
C ASN A 192 -9.37 -16.59 -10.30
N LEU A 193 -9.84 -15.36 -10.13
CA LEU A 193 -11.15 -15.11 -9.51
C LEU A 193 -12.35 -15.15 -10.48
N LEU A 194 -12.11 -15.23 -11.80
CA LEU A 194 -13.16 -15.24 -12.83
C LEU A 194 -13.04 -16.43 -13.82
N LYS A 195 -12.31 -17.48 -13.43
CA LYS A 195 -12.44 -18.79 -14.06
C LYS A 195 -13.11 -19.76 -13.09
N ASN A 196 -13.80 -20.73 -13.67
CA ASN A 196 -14.57 -21.80 -13.02
C ASN A 196 -13.70 -22.69 -12.10
N GLU A 197 -13.11 -22.13 -11.06
CA GLU A 197 -12.38 -22.87 -10.05
C GLU A 197 -13.31 -23.18 -8.86
N PRO A 198 -13.32 -24.43 -8.39
CA PRO A 198 -14.09 -24.81 -7.21
C PRO A 198 -13.69 -23.96 -6.00
N ARG A 199 -14.69 -23.42 -5.28
CA ARG A 199 -14.47 -22.83 -3.95
C ARG A 199 -14.40 -23.95 -2.93
N TYR A 200 -13.31 -24.00 -2.15
CA TYR A 200 -13.11 -24.95 -1.06
C TYR A 200 -13.24 -24.26 0.29
N ILE A 201 -14.08 -24.79 1.16
CA ILE A 201 -14.35 -24.22 2.49
C ILE A 201 -14.27 -25.33 3.53
N SER A 202 -13.66 -25.06 4.68
CA SER A 202 -13.67 -25.97 5.82
C SER A 202 -14.66 -25.48 6.87
N ILE A 203 -15.42 -26.40 7.45
CA ILE A 203 -16.27 -26.15 8.61
C ILE A 203 -15.74 -26.98 9.76
N GLN A 204 -15.38 -26.32 10.86
CA GLN A 204 -15.01 -26.95 12.12
C GLN A 204 -16.24 -26.98 13.04
N ALA A 205 -16.47 -28.10 13.72
CA ALA A 205 -17.64 -28.34 14.54
C ALA A 205 -17.23 -28.85 15.92
N ASN A 206 -17.89 -28.35 16.96
CA ASN A 206 -17.70 -28.78 18.34
C ASN A 206 -19.06 -29.07 18.98
N ALA A 207 -19.26 -30.27 19.50
CA ALA A 207 -20.49 -30.73 20.14
C ALA A 207 -20.33 -30.82 21.66
N THR A 208 -21.31 -30.28 22.38
CA THR A 208 -21.39 -30.30 23.83
C THR A 208 -22.79 -30.69 24.32
N THR A 209 -22.91 -31.14 25.57
CA THR A 209 -24.22 -31.18 26.26
C THR A 209 -24.74 -29.76 26.47
N GLU A 210 -26.03 -29.61 26.80
CA GLU A 210 -26.60 -28.28 27.12
C GLU A 210 -25.92 -27.60 28.33
N ASN A 211 -25.26 -28.37 29.19
CA ASN A 211 -24.49 -27.86 30.33
C ASN A 211 -23.03 -27.51 29.99
N GLY A 212 -22.62 -27.67 28.72
CA GLY A 212 -21.28 -27.33 28.22
C GLY A 212 -20.24 -28.43 28.40
N GLU A 213 -20.63 -29.67 28.70
CA GLU A 213 -19.69 -30.80 28.71
C GLU A 213 -19.34 -31.20 27.28
N HIS A 214 -18.05 -31.27 26.96
CA HIS A 214 -17.58 -31.63 25.62
C HIS A 214 -17.89 -33.10 25.30
N LEU A 215 -18.51 -33.33 24.14
CA LEU A 215 -18.88 -34.67 23.65
C LEU A 215 -17.97 -35.13 22.51
N ALA A 216 -17.77 -34.26 21.51
CA ALA A 216 -16.95 -34.55 20.33
C ALA A 216 -16.56 -33.27 19.58
N GLU A 217 -15.48 -33.32 18.82
CA GLU A 217 -15.08 -32.28 17.85
C GLU A 217 -14.88 -32.90 16.47
N GLY A 218 -15.00 -32.12 15.40
CA GLY A 218 -14.82 -32.62 14.05
C GLY A 218 -14.91 -31.52 13.00
N GLY A 219 -14.99 -31.92 11.73
CA GLY A 219 -15.16 -30.96 10.66
C GLY A 219 -15.41 -31.61 9.32
N PHE A 220 -15.80 -30.79 8.35
CA PHE A 220 -16.02 -31.23 6.98
C PHE A 220 -15.69 -30.15 5.95
N GLU A 221 -15.38 -30.58 4.73
CA GLU A 221 -15.07 -29.68 3.64
C GLU A 221 -16.25 -29.56 2.67
N LEU A 222 -16.37 -28.38 2.07
CA LEU A 222 -17.38 -28.05 1.08
C LEU A 222 -16.68 -27.55 -0.18
N THR A 223 -17.05 -28.14 -1.30
CA THR A 223 -16.59 -27.77 -2.64
C THR A 223 -17.78 -27.22 -3.43
N GLN A 224 -17.73 -25.96 -3.82
CA GLN A 224 -18.75 -25.32 -4.65
C GLN A 224 -18.20 -25.04 -6.05
N THR A 225 -18.91 -25.54 -7.05
CA THR A 225 -18.71 -25.21 -8.47
C THR A 225 -19.91 -24.43 -9.02
N ASP A 226 -19.84 -24.00 -10.27
CA ASP A 226 -20.96 -23.41 -11.01
C ASP A 226 -22.15 -24.36 -11.20
N LYS A 227 -21.91 -25.67 -11.08
CA LYS A 227 -22.90 -26.73 -11.35
C LYS A 227 -23.38 -27.45 -10.12
N VAL A 228 -22.52 -27.61 -9.12
CA VAL A 228 -22.78 -28.46 -7.96
C VAL A 228 -22.18 -27.85 -6.70
N PHE A 229 -22.92 -27.92 -5.61
CA PHE A 229 -22.40 -27.75 -4.25
C PHE A 229 -22.25 -29.13 -3.62
N THR A 230 -21.02 -29.52 -3.34
CA THR A 230 -20.66 -30.87 -2.96
C THR A 230 -19.95 -30.85 -1.62
N SER A 231 -20.30 -31.76 -0.75
CA SER A 231 -19.58 -31.95 0.51
C SER A 231 -18.49 -33.02 0.36
N THR A 232 -17.26 -32.72 0.75
CA THR A 232 -16.07 -33.56 0.52
C THR A 232 -15.46 -34.01 1.85
N GLY A 233 -15.88 -35.17 2.35
CA GLY A 233 -15.30 -35.79 3.54
C GLY A 233 -15.69 -35.12 4.87
N SER A 234 -15.60 -35.88 5.95
CA SER A 234 -15.72 -35.39 7.33
C SER A 234 -14.81 -36.18 8.26
N HIS A 235 -14.42 -35.58 9.39
CA HIS A 235 -13.61 -36.22 10.44
C HIS A 235 -14.17 -35.88 11.83
N THR A 236 -13.84 -36.69 12.85
CA THR A 236 -14.30 -36.52 14.25
C THR A 236 -13.26 -37.05 15.23
N MET A 237 -13.06 -36.37 16.38
CA MET A 237 -12.13 -36.69 17.47
C MET A 237 -12.78 -36.46 18.86
N GLY A 238 -12.27 -37.15 19.90
CA GLY A 238 -12.72 -37.04 21.30
C GLY A 238 -13.96 -37.90 21.60
N LEU A 239 -13.84 -38.96 22.42
CA LEU A 239 -14.88 -39.98 22.58
C LEU A 239 -15.23 -40.27 24.05
N HIS A 240 -16.51 -40.14 24.42
CA HIS A 240 -17.08 -40.69 25.65
C HIS A 240 -18.48 -41.28 25.39
N GLY A 241 -18.66 -42.62 25.42
CA GLY A 241 -19.98 -43.28 25.43
C GLY A 241 -20.07 -44.63 24.70
N ASP A 242 -21.09 -45.43 25.06
CA ASP A 242 -21.40 -46.79 24.55
C ASP A 242 -22.24 -46.82 23.24
N TYR A 243 -22.40 -45.69 22.56
CA TYR A 243 -23.20 -45.56 21.33
C TYR A 243 -22.32 -45.32 20.09
N PRO A 244 -22.74 -45.75 18.87
CA PRO A 244 -21.97 -45.50 17.67
C PRO A 244 -21.76 -44.00 17.41
N LEU A 245 -20.49 -43.64 17.18
CA LEU A 245 -19.93 -42.31 16.97
C LEU A 245 -20.68 -41.34 16.01
N PRO A 246 -21.37 -41.78 14.92
CA PRO A 246 -22.15 -40.87 14.10
C PRO A 246 -23.34 -40.22 14.82
N MET A 247 -23.71 -40.69 16.01
CA MET A 247 -24.86 -40.19 16.77
C MET A 247 -24.55 -39.04 17.75
N TYR A 248 -23.37 -38.42 17.66
CA TYR A 248 -22.98 -37.28 18.51
C TYR A 248 -22.63 -35.99 17.74
N MET A 249 -22.66 -36.01 16.41
CA MET A 249 -22.44 -34.80 15.60
C MET A 249 -23.56 -34.64 14.56
N LEU A 250 -24.25 -33.51 14.60
CA LEU A 250 -25.19 -33.02 13.60
C LEU A 250 -24.58 -33.05 12.19
N LEU A 251 -23.29 -32.73 12.04
CA LEU A 251 -22.64 -32.77 10.73
C LEU A 251 -22.70 -34.15 10.09
N HIS A 252 -22.74 -35.27 10.84
CA HIS A 252 -22.84 -36.62 10.26
C HIS A 252 -24.22 -36.90 9.66
N TYR A 253 -25.27 -36.30 10.23
CA TYR A 253 -26.63 -36.37 9.68
C TYR A 253 -26.78 -35.52 8.42
N ILE A 254 -25.93 -34.52 8.22
CA ILE A 254 -25.95 -33.60 7.07
C ILE A 254 -24.96 -34.03 5.98
N ASN A 255 -23.80 -34.52 6.39
CA ASN A 255 -22.65 -34.83 5.56
C ASN A 255 -21.91 -36.08 6.09
N HIS A 256 -22.22 -37.24 5.53
CA HIS A 256 -21.48 -38.47 5.83
C HIS A 256 -20.23 -38.55 4.92
N PRO A 257 -19.10 -39.18 5.31
CA PRO A 257 -17.79 -39.18 4.63
C PRO A 257 -17.69 -39.53 3.13
N ASN A 258 -18.79 -39.84 2.43
CA ASN A 258 -18.82 -39.98 0.98
C ASN A 258 -19.51 -38.77 0.33
N VAL A 259 -18.95 -38.35 -0.80
CA VAL A 259 -19.36 -37.18 -1.59
C VAL A 259 -20.88 -37.10 -1.82
N ILE A 260 -21.57 -36.14 -1.18
CA ILE A 260 -22.98 -35.84 -1.43
C ILE A 260 -23.10 -34.51 -2.17
N ASP A 261 -23.72 -34.56 -3.35
CA ASP A 261 -24.18 -33.36 -4.07
C ASP A 261 -25.40 -32.76 -3.35
N LEU A 262 -25.18 -31.75 -2.50
CA LEU A 262 -26.24 -31.06 -1.75
C LEU A 262 -27.03 -30.09 -2.64
N PHE A 263 -26.41 -29.48 -3.62
CA PHE A 263 -27.11 -28.65 -4.59
C PHE A 263 -26.65 -28.94 -6.00
N LYS A 264 -27.58 -28.91 -6.96
CA LYS A 264 -27.29 -28.77 -8.39
C LYS A 264 -27.85 -27.45 -8.88
N PHE A 265 -27.00 -26.65 -9.49
CA PHE A 265 -27.35 -25.34 -10.01
C PHE A 265 -27.82 -25.44 -11.47
N PRO A 266 -28.80 -24.60 -11.87
CA PRO A 266 -29.54 -23.66 -11.05
C PRO A 266 -30.51 -24.35 -10.08
N LEU A 267 -30.71 -23.77 -8.89
CA LEU A 267 -31.65 -24.27 -7.90
C LEU A 267 -33.09 -24.07 -8.40
N ALA A 268 -33.71 -25.14 -8.89
CA ALA A 268 -35.11 -25.13 -9.32
C ALA A 268 -35.95 -26.11 -8.50
N ILE A 269 -37.08 -25.63 -7.96
CA ILE A 269 -38.05 -26.48 -7.28
C ILE A 269 -38.53 -27.58 -8.25
N GLY A 270 -38.57 -28.82 -7.77
CA GLY A 270 -38.83 -30.03 -8.55
C GLY A 270 -37.57 -30.70 -9.11
N SER A 271 -36.39 -30.08 -8.99
CA SER A 271 -35.13 -30.72 -9.41
C SER A 271 -34.84 -31.96 -8.58
N ARG A 272 -34.43 -33.04 -9.25
CA ARG A 272 -34.15 -34.34 -8.63
C ARG A 272 -32.89 -34.96 -9.21
N TRP A 273 -32.00 -35.45 -8.35
CA TRP A 273 -30.78 -36.14 -8.77
C TRP A 273 -30.41 -37.28 -7.83
N LYS A 274 -29.58 -38.19 -8.34
CA LYS A 274 -28.98 -39.29 -7.58
C LYS A 274 -27.59 -38.88 -7.09
N SER A 275 -27.23 -39.33 -5.91
CA SER A 275 -25.86 -39.31 -5.36
C SER A 275 -25.58 -40.67 -4.72
N GLU A 276 -24.30 -41.02 -4.61
CA GLU A 276 -23.89 -42.10 -3.72
C GLU A 276 -23.85 -41.55 -2.29
N GLY A 277 -24.43 -42.30 -1.36
CA GLY A 277 -24.40 -42.01 0.06
C GLY A 277 -23.36 -42.89 0.76
N PRO A 278 -23.35 -42.89 2.09
CA PRO A 278 -22.42 -43.69 2.85
C PRO A 278 -22.69 -45.19 2.76
N HIS A 279 -21.65 -46.01 2.96
CA HIS A 279 -21.77 -47.47 2.96
C HIS A 279 -22.52 -48.00 1.72
N LYS A 280 -22.16 -47.51 0.52
CA LYS A 280 -22.79 -47.84 -0.77
C LYS A 280 -24.29 -47.52 -0.87
N SER A 281 -24.85 -46.75 0.07
CA SER A 281 -26.26 -46.35 0.01
C SER A 281 -26.52 -45.47 -1.20
N LYS A 282 -27.77 -45.49 -1.68
CA LYS A 282 -28.25 -44.64 -2.76
C LYS A 282 -29.02 -43.48 -2.17
N ALA A 283 -28.60 -42.26 -2.50
CA ALA A 283 -29.29 -41.04 -2.13
C ALA A 283 -30.09 -40.50 -3.31
N MET A 284 -31.38 -40.23 -3.09
CA MET A 284 -32.23 -39.53 -4.03
C MET A 284 -32.61 -38.16 -3.46
N ILE A 285 -32.08 -37.11 -4.07
CA ILE A 285 -32.26 -35.74 -3.62
C ILE A 285 -33.37 -35.06 -4.43
N THR A 286 -34.23 -34.28 -3.78
CA THR A 286 -35.29 -33.46 -4.40
C THR A 286 -35.37 -32.08 -3.72
N LEU A 287 -35.41 -31.01 -4.51
CA LEU A 287 -35.77 -29.66 -4.02
C LEU A 287 -37.30 -29.51 -4.06
N GLU A 288 -37.97 -29.56 -2.91
CA GLU A 288 -39.44 -29.74 -2.87
C GLU A 288 -40.23 -28.44 -2.96
N ALA A 289 -39.87 -27.44 -2.14
CA ALA A 289 -40.63 -26.19 -2.01
C ALA A 289 -39.81 -25.11 -1.29
N HIS A 290 -40.39 -23.91 -1.23
CA HIS A 290 -40.01 -22.89 -0.27
C HIS A 290 -41.02 -22.87 0.88
N GLU A 291 -40.55 -22.97 2.12
CA GLU A 291 -41.39 -22.99 3.32
C GLU A 291 -40.96 -21.91 4.33
N THR A 292 -41.88 -21.40 5.13
CA THR A 292 -41.54 -20.54 6.27
C THR A 292 -41.24 -21.43 7.47
N VAL A 293 -40.07 -21.24 8.09
CA VAL A 293 -39.58 -22.07 9.20
C VAL A 293 -39.31 -21.21 10.42
N GLY A 294 -39.92 -21.54 11.55
CA GLY A 294 -39.63 -20.95 12.86
C GLY A 294 -38.70 -21.84 13.68
N VAL A 295 -37.65 -21.24 14.24
CA VAL A 295 -36.67 -21.85 15.16
C VAL A 295 -36.25 -20.86 16.24
N SER A 296 -35.46 -21.30 17.22
CA SER A 296 -34.92 -20.45 18.29
C SER A 296 -34.23 -19.16 17.79
N ALA A 297 -33.44 -19.23 16.71
CA ALA A 297 -32.78 -18.06 16.12
C ALA A 297 -33.73 -17.05 15.43
N GLY A 298 -34.99 -17.42 15.19
CA GLY A 298 -35.98 -16.57 14.54
C GLY A 298 -36.89 -17.30 13.55
N THR A 299 -37.72 -16.53 12.85
CA THR A 299 -38.59 -17.05 11.77
C THR A 299 -38.05 -16.65 10.41
N PHE A 300 -37.73 -17.64 9.59
CA PHE A 300 -37.11 -17.47 8.28
C PHE A 300 -38.14 -17.76 7.17
N PRO A 301 -38.51 -16.75 6.36
CA PRO A 301 -39.42 -16.96 5.24
C PRO A 301 -38.67 -17.56 4.04
N SER A 302 -39.37 -18.33 3.23
CA SER A 302 -38.86 -18.86 1.95
C SER A 302 -37.59 -19.72 2.08
N CYS A 303 -37.50 -20.56 3.11
CA CYS A 303 -36.44 -21.54 3.24
C CYS A 303 -36.55 -22.60 2.15
N LEU A 304 -35.44 -22.88 1.47
CA LEU A 304 -35.38 -23.93 0.45
C LEU A 304 -35.41 -25.30 1.14
N LYS A 305 -36.46 -26.07 0.89
CA LYS A 305 -36.63 -27.41 1.43
C LYS A 305 -35.96 -28.44 0.54
N HIS A 306 -35.00 -29.15 1.12
CA HIS A 306 -34.23 -30.19 0.48
C HIS A 306 -34.57 -31.54 1.10
N LYS A 307 -35.09 -32.46 0.29
CA LYS A 307 -35.43 -33.83 0.70
C LYS A 307 -34.41 -34.81 0.15
N THR A 308 -33.90 -35.70 0.99
CA THR A 308 -33.03 -36.80 0.59
C THR A 308 -33.59 -38.12 1.09
N VAL A 309 -33.78 -39.08 0.19
CA VAL A 309 -34.17 -40.45 0.54
C VAL A 309 -32.95 -41.34 0.39
N PHE A 310 -32.51 -41.95 1.50
CA PHE A 310 -31.39 -42.89 1.55
C PHE A 310 -31.92 -44.33 1.58
N THR A 311 -31.34 -45.19 0.74
CA THR A 311 -31.71 -46.60 0.59
C THR A 311 -30.47 -47.46 0.40
N ASP A 312 -30.56 -48.77 0.68
CA ASP A 312 -29.51 -49.76 0.40
C ASP A 312 -28.17 -49.51 1.11
N ALA A 313 -28.14 -48.94 2.32
CA ALA A 313 -26.92 -48.88 3.14
C ALA A 313 -26.40 -50.29 3.51
N ASP A 314 -25.08 -50.45 3.49
CA ASP A 314 -24.34 -51.72 3.69
C ASP A 314 -23.18 -51.53 4.70
N VAL A 315 -23.51 -51.43 5.99
CA VAL A 315 -22.55 -51.26 7.09
C VAL A 315 -21.89 -52.60 7.45
N GLU A 316 -20.55 -52.67 7.32
CA GLU A 316 -19.74 -53.88 7.57
C GLU A 316 -19.16 -53.92 9.01
N GLU A 317 -19.96 -53.62 10.04
CA GLU A 317 -19.55 -53.54 11.46
C GLU A 317 -20.39 -54.45 12.40
N PRO A 318 -19.98 -54.68 13.69
CA PRO A 318 -20.64 -55.61 14.61
C PRO A 318 -22.13 -55.35 14.92
N ASP A 319 -22.67 -54.19 14.49
CA ASP A 319 -24.06 -53.79 14.65
C ASP A 319 -24.65 -53.24 13.32
N ALA A 320 -24.42 -53.98 12.23
CA ALA A 320 -24.85 -53.62 10.88
C ALA A 320 -26.36 -53.33 10.77
N GLU A 321 -27.22 -53.97 11.58
CA GLU A 321 -28.67 -53.76 11.54
C GLU A 321 -29.04 -52.35 12.04
N HIS A 322 -28.49 -51.91 13.18
CA HIS A 322 -28.66 -50.54 13.67
C HIS A 322 -27.99 -49.52 12.75
N GLY A 323 -26.77 -49.78 12.28
CA GLY A 323 -26.06 -48.89 11.36
C GLY A 323 -26.82 -48.67 10.05
N ASN A 324 -27.34 -49.75 9.46
CA ASN A 324 -28.17 -49.66 8.25
C ASN A 324 -29.50 -48.95 8.51
N ALA A 325 -30.12 -49.20 9.67
CA ALA A 325 -31.38 -48.57 10.04
C ALA A 325 -31.24 -47.06 10.23
N TYR A 326 -30.12 -46.64 10.83
CA TYR A 326 -29.73 -45.25 11.03
C TYR A 326 -29.45 -44.54 9.69
N LEU A 327 -28.72 -45.18 8.76
CA LEU A 327 -28.38 -44.55 7.47
C LEU A 327 -29.56 -44.52 6.49
N ASN A 328 -30.43 -45.52 6.49
CA ASN A 328 -31.59 -45.54 5.59
C ASN A 328 -32.73 -44.69 6.16
N GLY A 329 -33.45 -43.96 5.30
CA GLY A 329 -34.57 -43.11 5.73
C GLY A 329 -34.77 -41.87 4.87
N THR A 330 -35.54 -40.91 5.39
CA THR A 330 -35.84 -39.64 4.70
C THR A 330 -35.36 -38.46 5.53
N ARG A 331 -34.46 -37.67 4.96
CA ARG A 331 -33.92 -36.45 5.54
C ARG A 331 -34.50 -35.21 4.88
N TYR A 332 -34.90 -34.24 5.68
CA TYR A 332 -35.35 -32.91 5.28
C TYR A 332 -34.42 -31.86 5.86
N LEU A 333 -33.93 -30.96 5.01
CA LEU A 333 -33.10 -29.82 5.37
C LEU A 333 -33.77 -28.54 4.87
N TRP A 334 -33.79 -27.50 5.71
CA TRP A 334 -34.31 -26.20 5.35
C TRP A 334 -33.19 -25.17 5.39
N PHE A 335 -32.88 -24.60 4.23
CA PHE A 335 -31.86 -23.56 4.10
C PHE A 335 -32.49 -22.19 3.94
N ALA A 336 -32.14 -21.25 4.82
CA ALA A 336 -32.52 -19.86 4.67
C ALA A 336 -31.44 -19.12 3.86
N LYS A 337 -31.90 -18.36 2.85
CA LYS A 337 -31.01 -17.63 1.96
C LYS A 337 -30.26 -16.55 2.75
N GLY A 338 -28.93 -16.54 2.60
CA GLY A 338 -28.03 -15.64 3.32
C GLY A 338 -27.73 -16.04 4.75
N ILE A 339 -28.24 -17.19 5.21
CA ILE A 339 -28.07 -17.66 6.60
C ILE A 339 -27.41 -19.04 6.61
N GLY A 340 -27.92 -20.01 5.85
CA GLY A 340 -27.45 -21.40 5.94
C GLY A 340 -28.57 -22.36 6.33
N LEU A 341 -28.19 -23.51 6.88
CA LEU A 341 -29.14 -24.47 7.43
C LEU A 341 -29.82 -23.87 8.66
N VAL A 342 -31.15 -23.85 8.68
CA VAL A 342 -31.93 -23.36 9.84
C VAL A 342 -32.65 -24.48 10.59
N LYS A 343 -33.01 -25.56 9.90
CA LYS A 343 -33.69 -26.72 10.50
C LYS A 343 -33.32 -28.00 9.76
N MET A 344 -33.23 -29.11 10.50
CA MET A 344 -33.16 -30.47 9.97
C MET A 344 -34.21 -31.37 10.62
N ARG A 345 -34.74 -32.32 9.86
CA ARG A 345 -35.49 -33.46 10.37
C ARG A 345 -35.08 -34.72 9.59
N TYR A 346 -34.66 -35.76 10.28
CA TYR A 346 -34.33 -37.07 9.70
C TYR A 346 -35.27 -38.12 10.27
N GLU A 347 -36.04 -38.76 9.40
CA GLU A 347 -36.89 -39.91 9.71
C GLU A 347 -36.14 -41.19 9.31
N HIS A 348 -35.53 -41.86 10.28
CA HIS A 348 -34.73 -43.07 10.07
C HIS A 348 -35.64 -44.28 9.76
N SER A 349 -35.11 -45.30 9.10
CA SER A 349 -35.91 -46.44 8.62
C SER A 349 -36.45 -47.35 9.73
N ASN A 350 -35.89 -47.28 10.94
CA ASN A 350 -36.42 -47.92 12.15
C ASN A 350 -37.45 -47.07 12.92
N GLY A 351 -37.82 -45.90 12.41
CA GLY A 351 -38.82 -45.02 13.01
C GLY A 351 -38.26 -44.01 14.02
N VAL A 352 -36.95 -44.02 14.30
CA VAL A 352 -36.30 -42.97 15.09
C VAL A 352 -36.32 -41.65 14.32
N ILE A 353 -36.49 -40.54 15.03
CA ILE A 353 -36.44 -39.19 14.47
C ILE A 353 -35.25 -38.43 15.07
N THR A 354 -34.49 -37.76 14.20
CA THR A 354 -33.49 -36.76 14.60
C THR A 354 -33.94 -35.37 14.13
N GLU A 355 -33.99 -34.39 15.02
CA GLU A 355 -34.32 -33.00 14.68
C GLU A 355 -33.22 -32.05 15.12
N ALA A 356 -32.98 -31.01 14.32
CA ALA A 356 -32.07 -29.92 14.66
C ALA A 356 -32.68 -28.57 14.34
N GLU A 357 -32.40 -27.57 15.16
CA GLU A 357 -32.76 -26.17 14.96
C GLU A 357 -31.58 -25.23 15.20
N LEU A 358 -31.55 -24.13 14.46
CA LEU A 358 -30.57 -23.06 14.65
C LEU A 358 -30.92 -22.25 15.91
N LEU A 359 -29.97 -22.11 16.84
CA LEU A 359 -30.08 -21.28 18.04
C LEU A 359 -29.64 -19.84 17.79
N GLU A 360 -28.47 -19.70 17.18
CA GLU A 360 -27.82 -18.42 16.90
C GLU A 360 -26.85 -18.56 15.73
N TYR A 361 -26.49 -17.44 15.14
CA TYR A 361 -25.53 -17.38 14.05
C TYR A 361 -24.84 -16.02 14.06
N GLU A 362 -23.58 -16.01 13.66
CA GLU A 362 -22.81 -14.78 13.44
C GLU A 362 -22.25 -14.79 12.03
N MET A 363 -22.36 -13.65 11.34
CA MET A 363 -21.89 -13.53 9.97
C MET A 363 -21.10 -12.24 9.78
N PRO A 364 -19.85 -12.31 9.30
CA PRO A 364 -19.03 -11.12 9.10
C PRO A 364 -19.52 -10.25 7.93
N VAL A 365 -20.19 -10.86 6.94
CA VAL A 365 -20.77 -10.17 5.78
C VAL A 365 -22.09 -10.85 5.41
N GLN A 366 -23.08 -10.06 4.99
CA GLN A 366 -24.39 -10.56 4.59
C GLN A 366 -24.36 -11.08 3.13
N GLU A 367 -24.53 -12.39 2.95
CA GLU A 367 -24.56 -13.04 1.64
C GLU A 367 -25.98 -13.37 1.18
N GLN A 368 -26.13 -13.78 -0.08
CA GLN A 368 -27.39 -14.19 -0.69
C GLN A 368 -27.35 -15.67 -1.11
N GLU A 369 -26.38 -16.45 -0.65
CA GLU A 369 -26.27 -17.88 -0.93
C GLU A 369 -27.05 -18.70 0.13
N TYR A 370 -27.53 -19.90 -0.23
CA TYR A 370 -28.25 -20.76 0.71
C TYR A 370 -27.33 -21.45 1.73
N LEU A 371 -26.02 -21.45 1.48
CA LEU A 371 -25.01 -21.83 2.47
C LEU A 371 -23.86 -20.82 2.38
N PRO A 372 -23.82 -19.82 3.27
CA PRO A 372 -22.78 -18.81 3.28
C PRO A 372 -21.40 -19.39 3.51
N SER A 373 -20.42 -18.80 2.84
CA SER A 373 -19.14 -19.45 2.54
C SER A 373 -17.94 -18.69 3.15
N GLN A 374 -18.24 -17.60 3.87
CA GLN A 374 -17.26 -16.64 4.36
C GLN A 374 -16.56 -17.12 5.64
N ILE A 375 -15.25 -16.90 5.68
CA ILE A 375 -14.44 -17.19 6.85
C ILE A 375 -14.92 -16.34 8.03
N GLY A 376 -15.07 -16.99 9.18
CA GLY A 376 -15.59 -16.35 10.39
C GLY A 376 -17.11 -16.41 10.54
N THR A 377 -17.84 -16.97 9.58
CA THR A 377 -19.25 -17.33 9.80
C THR A 377 -19.35 -18.42 10.87
N GLN A 378 -20.31 -18.26 11.78
CA GLN A 378 -20.57 -19.19 12.88
C GLN A 378 -22.05 -19.57 12.94
N TRP A 379 -22.34 -20.82 13.26
CA TRP A 379 -23.69 -21.30 13.54
C TRP A 379 -23.70 -22.16 14.79
N THR A 380 -24.70 -21.97 15.63
CA THR A 380 -24.91 -22.83 16.79
C THR A 380 -26.26 -23.53 16.65
N TYR A 381 -26.24 -24.85 16.69
CA TYR A 381 -27.42 -25.70 16.54
C TYR A 381 -27.75 -26.41 17.84
N ARG A 382 -29.04 -26.55 18.15
CA ARG A 382 -29.53 -27.55 19.11
C ARG A 382 -30.13 -28.69 18.33
N TRP A 383 -29.79 -29.91 18.68
CA TRP A 383 -30.37 -31.08 18.05
C TRP A 383 -30.57 -32.22 19.03
N HIS A 384 -31.52 -33.11 18.72
CA HIS A 384 -31.86 -34.29 19.52
C HIS A 384 -32.22 -35.45 18.60
N ASN A 385 -32.05 -36.68 19.08
CA ASN A 385 -32.50 -37.89 18.42
C ASN A 385 -33.12 -38.84 19.45
N ASP A 386 -33.97 -39.78 19.03
CA ASP A 386 -34.58 -40.73 19.99
C ASP A 386 -33.60 -41.79 20.54
N TYR A 387 -32.30 -41.73 20.18
CA TYR A 387 -31.24 -42.59 20.75
C TYR A 387 -30.59 -41.98 21.99
N ASN A 388 -30.69 -40.65 22.18
CA ASN A 388 -30.13 -39.93 23.31
C ASN A 388 -31.21 -38.99 23.89
N ASP A 389 -31.56 -39.21 25.17
CA ASP A 389 -32.56 -38.42 25.88
C ASP A 389 -32.12 -36.96 26.11
N GLU A 390 -30.83 -36.65 25.94
CA GLU A 390 -30.28 -35.29 26.09
C GLU A 390 -30.11 -34.58 24.74
N ALA A 391 -30.50 -33.29 24.70
CA ALA A 391 -30.22 -32.43 23.56
C ALA A 391 -28.73 -32.05 23.51
N ILE A 392 -28.18 -31.98 22.29
CA ILE A 392 -26.79 -31.65 22.02
C ILE A 392 -26.73 -30.26 21.39
N VAL A 393 -25.76 -29.46 21.82
CA VAL A 393 -25.45 -28.15 21.24
C VAL A 393 -24.19 -28.28 20.40
N GLU A 394 -24.27 -27.93 19.11
CA GLU A 394 -23.15 -28.03 18.19
C GLU A 394 -22.84 -26.67 17.55
N SER A 395 -21.59 -26.22 17.72
CA SER A 395 -21.11 -24.95 17.20
C SER A 395 -20.23 -25.17 15.98
N TRP A 396 -20.60 -24.57 14.85
CA TRP A 396 -19.91 -24.64 13.57
C TRP A 396 -19.20 -23.33 13.27
N HIS A 397 -17.98 -23.43 12.76
CA HIS A 397 -17.13 -22.30 12.43
C HIS A 397 -16.56 -22.49 11.02
N VAL A 398 -16.84 -21.54 10.13
CA VAL A 398 -16.25 -21.52 8.80
C VAL A 398 -14.80 -21.04 8.90
N THR A 399 -13.87 -21.91 8.55
CA THR A 399 -12.42 -21.65 8.55
C THR A 399 -11.84 -21.79 7.15
N ARG A 400 -10.64 -21.24 6.92
CA ARG A 400 -9.89 -21.54 5.70
C ARG A 400 -9.50 -23.01 5.68
N ASN A 401 -9.52 -23.60 4.49
CA ASN A 401 -9.03 -24.95 4.26
C ASN A 401 -7.52 -25.01 4.61
N PHE A 402 -7.19 -25.58 5.77
CA PHE A 402 -5.81 -25.83 6.21
C PHE A 402 -5.48 -27.33 6.24
N SER A 403 -6.46 -28.20 5.97
CA SER A 403 -6.37 -29.66 6.17
C SER A 403 -5.58 -30.40 5.08
N HIS A 404 -5.18 -29.73 4.00
CA HIS A 404 -4.17 -30.27 3.05
C HIS A 404 -2.74 -29.74 3.29
N SER A 405 -2.52 -28.86 4.27
CA SER A 405 -1.15 -28.57 4.73
C SER A 405 -0.61 -29.74 5.55
N LYS A 406 -0.12 -30.76 4.84
CA LYS A 406 0.82 -31.70 5.41
C LYS A 406 2.05 -30.90 5.87
N ASN A 407 2.14 -30.67 7.17
CA ASN A 407 3.39 -30.39 7.88
C ASN A 407 4.29 -29.33 7.21
N LEU A 408 3.80 -28.08 7.10
CA LEU A 408 4.64 -26.93 6.70
C LEU A 408 5.84 -26.71 7.64
N ASP A 409 5.82 -27.34 8.82
CA ASP A 409 6.89 -27.28 9.83
C ASP A 409 8.19 -28.00 9.40
N ASN A 410 8.19 -28.72 8.27
CA ASN A 410 9.38 -29.39 7.74
C ASN A 410 9.48 -29.26 6.20
N PRO A 411 9.78 -28.06 5.68
CA PRO A 411 9.87 -27.83 4.24
C PRO A 411 11.04 -28.57 3.59
N LEU A 412 10.95 -28.76 2.28
CA LEU A 412 12.04 -29.30 1.49
C LEU A 412 13.25 -28.35 1.53
N GLU A 413 14.37 -28.81 2.07
CA GLU A 413 15.66 -28.10 1.97
C GLU A 413 16.24 -28.23 0.55
N LEU A 414 16.63 -27.10 -0.04
CA LEU A 414 17.27 -27.05 -1.35
C LEU A 414 18.80 -26.96 -1.20
N ALA A 415 19.51 -27.77 -1.98
CA ALA A 415 20.96 -27.68 -2.09
C ALA A 415 21.40 -26.58 -3.05
N SER A 416 20.73 -26.46 -4.21
CA SER A 416 21.07 -25.45 -5.22
C SER A 416 19.87 -25.11 -6.12
N ALA A 417 19.94 -23.95 -6.77
CA ALA A 417 18.98 -23.51 -7.78
C ALA A 417 19.72 -22.99 -9.02
N ARG A 418 19.22 -23.33 -10.21
CA ARG A 418 19.79 -22.86 -11.49
C ARG A 418 18.72 -22.19 -12.32
N TYR A 419 18.78 -20.87 -12.41
CA TYR A 419 17.86 -20.03 -13.17
C TYR A 419 18.37 -19.81 -14.60
N GLU A 420 17.45 -19.76 -15.54
CA GLU A 420 17.64 -19.30 -16.92
C GLU A 420 16.54 -18.28 -17.20
N VAL A 421 16.94 -17.05 -17.52
CA VAL A 421 16.04 -15.95 -17.90
C VAL A 421 16.25 -15.66 -19.37
N ARG A 422 15.23 -15.89 -20.19
CA ARG A 422 15.27 -15.57 -21.62
C ARG A 422 14.39 -14.37 -21.94
N ILE A 423 14.94 -13.40 -22.68
CA ILE A 423 14.20 -12.29 -23.27
C ILE A 423 14.53 -12.24 -24.76
N ASN A 424 13.50 -12.28 -25.61
CA ASN A 424 13.65 -12.25 -27.06
C ASN A 424 13.56 -10.80 -27.57
N GLU A 425 14.31 -10.48 -28.63
CA GLU A 425 14.26 -9.14 -29.26
C GLU A 425 12.87 -8.79 -29.79
N ASP A 426 12.14 -9.77 -30.33
CA ASP A 426 10.77 -9.59 -30.86
C ASP A 426 9.71 -9.42 -29.76
N GLU A 427 10.02 -9.80 -28.51
CA GLU A 427 9.10 -9.73 -27.36
C GLU A 427 9.83 -9.20 -26.10
N PRO A 428 10.36 -7.96 -26.13
CA PRO A 428 11.24 -7.45 -25.07
C PRO A 428 10.51 -7.19 -23.75
N ARG A 429 9.17 -7.24 -23.76
CA ARG A 429 8.31 -7.06 -22.58
C ARG A 429 7.92 -8.38 -21.91
N VAL A 430 8.54 -9.50 -22.27
CA VAL A 430 8.26 -10.80 -21.65
C VAL A 430 9.57 -11.50 -21.28
N ALA A 431 9.75 -11.76 -19.98
CA ALA A 431 10.82 -12.62 -19.50
C ALA A 431 10.32 -14.04 -19.30
N HIS A 432 10.96 -15.00 -19.95
CA HIS A 432 10.73 -16.42 -19.73
C HIS A 432 11.70 -16.92 -18.68
N VAL A 433 11.19 -17.41 -17.56
CA VAL A 433 12.03 -17.89 -16.46
C VAL A 433 11.86 -19.40 -16.33
N LYS A 434 12.99 -20.10 -16.32
CA LYS A 434 13.10 -21.51 -16.00
C LYS A 434 14.06 -21.66 -14.83
N CYS A 435 13.72 -22.46 -13.83
CA CYS A 435 14.60 -22.77 -12.72
C CYS A 435 14.64 -24.27 -12.46
N VAL A 436 15.84 -24.83 -12.31
CA VAL A 436 16.03 -26.19 -11.82
C VAL A 436 16.39 -26.14 -10.35
N LEU A 437 15.51 -26.66 -9.49
CA LEU A 437 15.70 -26.74 -8.05
C LEU A 437 16.24 -28.13 -7.70
N THR A 438 17.35 -28.19 -6.96
CA THR A 438 17.96 -29.46 -6.54
C THR A 438 17.78 -29.65 -5.04
N PRO A 439 17.03 -30.67 -4.59
CA PRO A 439 16.91 -30.99 -3.18
C PRO A 439 18.24 -31.32 -2.52
N LYS A 440 18.35 -31.07 -1.22
CA LYS A 440 19.47 -31.55 -0.40
C LYS A 440 19.31 -33.06 -0.14
N ALA A 441 20.38 -33.82 -0.28
CA ALA A 441 20.35 -35.27 -0.08
C ALA A 441 19.96 -35.60 1.37
N ASP A 442 18.80 -36.23 1.55
CA ASP A 442 18.33 -36.69 2.86
C ASP A 442 19.05 -37.99 3.25
N SER A 443 19.58 -38.08 4.48
CA SER A 443 20.30 -39.26 4.98
C SER A 443 19.38 -40.41 5.42
N GLY A 444 18.07 -40.34 5.11
CA GLY A 444 17.04 -41.31 5.52
C GLY A 444 16.71 -42.36 4.45
N PRO A 445 16.17 -43.55 4.81
CA PRO A 445 16.07 -44.69 3.89
C PRO A 445 14.91 -44.65 2.88
N LYS A 446 14.10 -43.58 2.80
CA LYS A 446 12.94 -43.47 1.88
C LYS A 446 12.69 -42.03 1.42
N ALA A 447 12.21 -41.90 0.18
CA ALA A 447 11.70 -40.65 -0.38
C ALA A 447 10.38 -40.27 0.31
N ASP A 448 10.48 -39.52 1.41
CA ASP A 448 9.30 -38.90 2.00
C ASP A 448 8.88 -37.70 1.13
N ARG A 449 7.56 -37.50 0.99
CA ARG A 449 7.05 -36.27 0.38
C ARG A 449 7.21 -35.12 1.36
N LYS A 450 7.78 -34.01 0.88
CA LYS A 450 7.97 -32.78 1.65
C LYS A 450 7.31 -31.60 0.93
N PRO A 451 6.84 -30.58 1.66
CA PRO A 451 6.33 -29.36 1.05
C PRO A 451 7.49 -28.52 0.52
N LEU A 452 7.50 -28.25 -0.78
CA LEU A 452 8.34 -27.23 -1.41
C LEU A 452 7.64 -25.88 -1.27
N LEU A 453 8.24 -24.96 -0.51
CA LEU A 453 7.74 -23.60 -0.37
C LEU A 453 8.37 -22.69 -1.43
N LEU A 454 7.52 -21.97 -2.14
CA LEU A 454 7.91 -21.01 -3.17
C LEU A 454 7.27 -19.67 -2.87
N SER A 455 8.00 -18.59 -3.09
CA SER A 455 7.46 -17.24 -2.91
C SER A 455 8.04 -16.24 -3.88
N MET A 456 7.25 -15.21 -4.17
CA MET A 456 7.69 -13.98 -4.81
C MET A 456 7.53 -12.85 -3.78
N THR A 457 8.56 -12.04 -3.59
CA THR A 457 8.50 -10.97 -2.58
C THR A 457 7.51 -9.89 -2.99
N ARG A 458 6.98 -9.17 -1.98
CA ARG A 458 6.08 -8.02 -2.15
C ARG A 458 6.79 -6.69 -1.91
N PHE A 459 8.11 -6.71 -1.83
CA PHE A 459 8.93 -5.52 -1.61
C PHE A 459 8.56 -4.38 -2.58
N GLY A 460 8.25 -3.20 -2.05
CA GLY A 460 7.88 -2.02 -2.85
C GLY A 460 6.49 -2.09 -3.52
N THR A 461 5.76 -3.19 -3.32
CA THR A 461 4.44 -3.45 -3.90
C THR A 461 3.42 -3.88 -2.85
N GLU A 462 3.63 -3.50 -1.59
CA GLU A 462 2.77 -3.87 -0.46
C GLU A 462 1.32 -3.38 -0.65
N TRP A 463 1.16 -2.29 -1.41
CA TRP A 463 -0.12 -1.70 -1.82
C TRP A 463 -0.84 -2.47 -2.96
N LEU A 464 -0.12 -3.29 -3.74
CA LEU A 464 -0.69 -4.19 -4.74
C LEU A 464 -1.09 -5.51 -4.09
N TYR A 465 -2.35 -5.93 -4.27
CA TYR A 465 -2.89 -7.15 -3.63
C TYR A 465 -1.99 -8.37 -3.85
N ASP A 466 -1.66 -8.70 -5.10
CA ASP A 466 -0.77 -9.82 -5.47
C ASP A 466 0.71 -9.40 -5.65
N GLY A 467 1.09 -8.19 -5.24
CA GLY A 467 2.44 -7.65 -5.49
C GLY A 467 2.85 -7.76 -6.97
N TYR A 468 4.09 -8.21 -7.21
CA TYR A 468 4.60 -8.53 -8.54
C TYR A 468 4.05 -9.84 -9.13
N ALA A 469 3.48 -10.74 -8.31
CA ALA A 469 2.91 -12.00 -8.79
C ALA A 469 1.76 -11.79 -9.79
N ARG A 470 1.13 -10.61 -9.78
CA ARG A 470 0.14 -10.20 -10.79
C ARG A 470 0.66 -10.28 -12.24
N TYR A 471 1.96 -10.14 -12.45
CA TYR A 471 2.58 -10.16 -13.78
C TYR A 471 3.08 -11.56 -14.18
N LEU A 472 2.87 -12.56 -13.34
CA LEU A 472 3.21 -13.95 -13.63
C LEU A 472 2.19 -14.59 -14.57
N GLN A 473 2.69 -15.45 -15.47
CA GLN A 473 1.86 -16.31 -16.30
C GLN A 473 2.42 -17.73 -16.35
N GLY A 474 1.52 -18.71 -16.25
CA GLY A 474 1.84 -20.11 -16.54
C GLY A 474 2.84 -20.75 -15.58
N LEU A 475 2.74 -20.44 -14.28
CA LEU A 475 3.54 -21.09 -13.24
C LEU A 475 3.31 -22.61 -13.27
N THR A 476 4.39 -23.37 -13.48
CA THR A 476 4.38 -24.83 -13.49
C THR A 476 5.59 -25.37 -12.76
N VAL A 477 5.40 -26.46 -12.03
CA VAL A 477 6.46 -27.25 -11.39
C VAL A 477 6.36 -28.66 -11.97
N THR A 478 7.47 -29.17 -12.48
CA THR A 478 7.56 -30.50 -13.08
C THR A 478 8.64 -31.32 -12.42
N ASN A 479 8.40 -32.63 -12.27
CA ASN A 479 9.41 -33.56 -11.79
C ASN A 479 10.39 -33.97 -12.92
N VAL A 480 11.39 -34.78 -12.59
CA VAL A 480 12.37 -35.32 -13.56
C VAL A 480 11.75 -36.16 -14.69
N HIS A 481 10.52 -36.65 -14.51
CA HIS A 481 9.77 -37.40 -15.51
C HIS A 481 8.94 -36.51 -16.43
N GLY A 482 8.95 -35.19 -16.21
CA GLY A 482 8.16 -34.22 -16.96
C GLY A 482 6.69 -34.16 -16.54
N GLU A 483 6.32 -34.77 -15.42
CA GLU A 483 4.96 -34.71 -14.89
C GLU A 483 4.76 -33.40 -14.14
N THR A 484 3.71 -32.67 -14.48
CA THR A 484 3.32 -31.43 -13.80
C THR A 484 2.74 -31.76 -12.42
N LEU A 485 3.34 -31.18 -11.38
CA LEU A 485 2.89 -31.33 -10.00
C LEU A 485 1.78 -30.32 -9.70
N LEU A 486 0.89 -30.71 -8.78
CA LEU A 486 -0.11 -29.79 -8.24
C LEU A 486 0.58 -28.74 -7.37
N ILE A 487 0.27 -27.47 -7.61
CA ILE A 487 0.75 -26.33 -6.83
C ILE A 487 -0.47 -25.71 -6.15
N GLU A 488 -0.38 -25.51 -4.84
CA GLU A 488 -1.40 -24.85 -4.04
C GLU A 488 -0.94 -23.43 -3.70
N GLU A 489 -1.83 -22.44 -3.84
CA GLU A 489 -1.56 -21.08 -3.40
C GLU A 489 -1.89 -20.95 -1.91
N ILE A 490 -0.87 -20.71 -1.08
CA ILE A 490 -1.00 -20.61 0.39
C ILE A 490 -1.00 -19.15 0.87
N GLY A 491 -0.72 -18.22 -0.03
CA GLY A 491 -0.75 -16.79 0.21
C GLY A 491 -0.67 -16.04 -1.11
N LYS A 492 -0.89 -14.72 -1.08
CA LYS A 492 -1.04 -13.88 -2.30
C LYS A 492 0.16 -13.93 -3.25
N THR A 493 1.33 -14.29 -2.74
CA THR A 493 2.58 -14.42 -3.49
C THR A 493 3.37 -15.66 -3.05
N GLN A 494 2.66 -16.67 -2.54
CA GLN A 494 3.26 -17.86 -1.93
C GLN A 494 2.54 -19.12 -2.41
N TRP A 495 3.34 -20.12 -2.77
CA TRP A 495 2.88 -21.40 -3.30
C TRP A 495 3.55 -22.55 -2.58
N VAL A 496 2.86 -23.68 -2.51
CA VAL A 496 3.40 -24.95 -2.00
C VAL A 496 3.16 -26.07 -3.02
N ALA A 497 4.12 -26.99 -3.13
CA ALA A 497 3.94 -28.23 -3.88
C ALA A 497 4.44 -29.41 -3.04
N GLU A 498 3.68 -30.51 -3.02
CA GLU A 498 4.10 -31.76 -2.40
C GLU A 498 5.03 -32.52 -3.34
N VAL A 499 6.30 -32.68 -2.95
CA VAL A 499 7.35 -33.19 -3.84
C VAL A 499 8.15 -34.30 -3.20
N GLU A 500 8.68 -35.21 -4.01
CA GLU A 500 9.64 -36.21 -3.54
C GLU A 500 10.98 -35.56 -3.19
N SER A 501 11.50 -35.81 -1.99
CA SER A 501 12.65 -35.09 -1.44
C SER A 501 14.01 -35.36 -2.10
N THR A 502 14.07 -36.19 -3.15
CA THR A 502 15.35 -36.72 -3.68
C THR A 502 15.64 -36.37 -5.14
N SER A 503 14.66 -35.85 -5.88
CA SER A 503 14.79 -35.62 -7.32
C SER A 503 14.72 -34.13 -7.68
N PRO A 504 15.54 -33.63 -8.63
CA PRO A 504 15.44 -32.27 -9.11
C PRO A 504 14.05 -31.92 -9.67
N LEU A 505 13.67 -30.66 -9.53
CA LEU A 505 12.38 -30.13 -9.97
C LEU A 505 12.62 -28.98 -10.94
N THR A 506 11.76 -28.85 -11.96
CA THR A 506 11.83 -27.74 -12.91
C THR A 506 10.62 -26.83 -12.73
N LEU A 507 10.89 -25.59 -12.36
CA LEU A 507 9.96 -24.47 -12.27
C LEU A 507 9.99 -23.67 -13.58
N GLN A 508 8.82 -23.35 -14.15
CA GLN A 508 8.71 -22.52 -15.35
C GLN A 508 7.56 -21.51 -15.22
N TYR A 509 7.80 -20.28 -15.66
CA TYR A 509 6.81 -19.20 -15.72
C TYR A 509 7.27 -18.10 -16.66
N LYS A 510 6.36 -17.18 -16.98
CA LYS A 510 6.66 -15.92 -17.66
C LYS A 510 6.37 -14.74 -16.74
N VAL A 511 7.13 -13.66 -16.90
CA VAL A 511 6.90 -12.36 -16.26
C VAL A 511 6.63 -11.32 -17.34
N LEU A 512 5.51 -10.63 -17.25
CA LEU A 512 5.21 -9.48 -18.10
C LEU A 512 5.91 -8.22 -17.59
N ILE A 513 6.69 -7.57 -18.45
CA ILE A 513 7.48 -6.36 -18.17
C ILE A 513 6.74 -5.14 -18.70
N ASN A 514 5.52 -4.91 -18.21
CA ASN A 514 4.69 -3.74 -18.55
C ASN A 514 4.32 -2.91 -17.31
N HIS A 515 5.19 -2.98 -16.31
CA HIS A 515 5.04 -2.26 -15.04
C HIS A 515 5.02 -0.73 -15.27
N ASP A 516 5.83 -0.25 -16.21
CA ASP A 516 5.91 1.13 -16.70
C ASP A 516 4.67 1.63 -17.46
N GLU A 517 3.75 0.76 -17.84
CA GLU A 517 2.47 1.16 -18.45
C GLU A 517 1.42 1.55 -17.39
N ARG A 518 1.69 1.30 -16.10
CA ARG A 518 0.80 1.62 -14.99
C ARG A 518 1.20 2.91 -14.27
N ASP A 519 0.21 3.52 -13.63
CA ASP A 519 0.44 4.62 -12.68
C ASP A 519 0.85 4.00 -11.34
N TRP A 520 2.13 4.18 -10.99
CA TRP A 520 2.64 3.82 -9.68
C TRP A 520 2.35 4.97 -8.73
N PRO A 521 1.57 4.75 -7.66
CA PRO A 521 1.30 5.82 -6.70
C PRO A 521 2.61 6.35 -6.12
N PHE A 522 3.65 5.52 -6.13
CA PHE A 522 4.89 5.78 -5.43
C PHE A 522 6.06 6.09 -6.37
N GLY A 523 5.80 6.56 -7.59
CA GLY A 523 6.80 6.72 -8.64
C GLY A 523 7.36 5.39 -9.15
N ARG A 524 8.16 5.46 -10.23
CA ARG A 524 8.61 4.27 -10.98
C ARG A 524 10.04 3.83 -10.66
N ASN A 525 10.66 4.41 -9.64
CA ASN A 525 12.11 4.34 -9.43
C ASN A 525 12.63 2.90 -9.21
N GLU A 526 11.74 2.02 -8.76
CA GLU A 526 12.00 0.62 -8.40
C GLU A 526 11.13 -0.36 -9.21
N ALA A 527 10.32 0.13 -10.15
CA ALA A 527 9.51 -0.74 -11.01
C ALA A 527 10.31 -1.14 -12.26
N PRO A 528 10.09 -2.35 -12.82
CA PRO A 528 10.61 -2.68 -14.14
C PRO A 528 10.17 -1.68 -15.20
N TYR A 529 11.02 -1.42 -16.18
CA TYR A 529 10.65 -0.61 -17.34
C TYR A 529 11.42 -1.00 -18.59
N VAL A 530 10.85 -0.67 -19.74
CA VAL A 530 11.46 -0.87 -21.05
C VAL A 530 11.58 0.49 -21.75
N GLN A 531 12.81 0.87 -22.09
CA GLN A 531 13.13 2.01 -22.95
C GLN A 531 13.58 1.50 -24.34
N GLU A 532 13.89 2.41 -25.25
CA GLU A 532 14.25 2.09 -26.64
C GLU A 532 15.48 1.16 -26.74
N ASP A 533 16.47 1.35 -25.87
CA ASP A 533 17.76 0.65 -25.91
C ASP A 533 18.11 -0.08 -24.61
N CYS A 534 17.26 -0.01 -23.58
CA CYS A 534 17.53 -0.67 -22.31
C CYS A 534 16.27 -1.15 -21.61
N ILE A 535 16.41 -2.28 -20.91
CA ILE A 535 15.42 -2.84 -20.00
C ILE A 535 16.02 -2.82 -18.60
N PHE A 536 15.29 -2.27 -17.64
CA PHE A 536 15.63 -2.31 -16.23
C PHE A 536 14.71 -3.31 -15.51
N LEU A 537 15.31 -4.25 -14.80
CA LEU A 537 14.62 -5.33 -14.09
C LEU A 537 15.22 -5.53 -12.71
N PRO A 538 14.47 -5.29 -11.63
CA PRO A 538 14.84 -5.78 -10.32
C PRO A 538 14.54 -7.27 -10.15
N GLY A 539 15.38 -7.98 -9.39
CA GLY A 539 15.20 -9.40 -9.10
C GLY A 539 13.87 -9.73 -8.42
N TYR A 540 13.41 -8.86 -7.50
CA TYR A 540 12.13 -9.02 -6.80
C TYR A 540 10.90 -8.99 -7.71
N ALA A 541 11.02 -8.43 -8.90
CA ALA A 541 9.96 -8.42 -9.90
C ALA A 541 10.07 -9.59 -10.89
N LEU A 542 11.14 -10.40 -10.79
CA LEU A 542 11.50 -11.43 -11.76
C LEU A 542 11.48 -12.84 -11.19
N PHE A 543 11.91 -13.04 -9.94
CA PHE A 543 12.17 -14.39 -9.42
C PHE A 543 11.15 -14.86 -8.38
N ILE A 544 10.66 -16.10 -8.60
CA ILE A 544 10.09 -16.96 -7.57
C ILE A 544 11.24 -17.78 -6.96
N VAL A 545 11.36 -17.76 -5.64
CA VAL A 545 12.43 -18.43 -4.88
C VAL A 545 11.87 -19.38 -3.84
N GLY A 546 12.65 -20.40 -3.49
CA GLY A 546 12.56 -21.12 -2.21
C GLY A 546 13.87 -20.95 -1.43
N GLU A 547 13.93 -21.39 -0.18
CA GLU A 547 15.13 -21.25 0.66
C GLU A 547 16.34 -21.98 0.09
N VAL A 548 17.31 -21.23 -0.46
CA VAL A 548 18.50 -21.77 -1.13
C VAL A 548 19.68 -20.78 -1.10
N LYS A 549 20.91 -21.31 -1.09
CA LYS A 549 22.17 -20.54 -1.13
C LYS A 549 22.92 -20.65 -2.46
N ASP A 550 23.21 -21.87 -2.91
CA ASP A 550 23.98 -22.09 -4.15
C ASP A 550 23.11 -21.81 -5.39
N ILE A 551 23.13 -20.55 -5.86
CA ILE A 551 22.34 -20.08 -6.99
C ILE A 551 23.24 -19.76 -8.17
N GLN A 552 22.87 -20.29 -9.34
CA GLN A 552 23.44 -19.88 -10.63
C GLN A 552 22.35 -19.32 -11.53
N LEU A 553 22.69 -18.31 -12.32
CA LEU A 553 21.78 -17.67 -13.26
C LEU A 553 22.42 -17.54 -14.64
N LYS A 554 21.69 -17.97 -15.67
CA LYS A 554 21.96 -17.63 -17.08
C LYS A 554 20.96 -16.58 -17.56
N VAL A 555 21.43 -15.54 -18.24
CA VAL A 555 20.59 -14.58 -18.96
C VAL A 555 20.76 -14.80 -20.46
N ASP A 556 19.72 -15.28 -21.12
CA ASP A 556 19.66 -15.55 -22.56
C ASP A 556 18.98 -14.38 -23.28
N VAL A 557 19.80 -13.55 -23.93
CA VAL A 557 19.41 -12.30 -24.60
C VAL A 557 20.08 -12.24 -25.98
N PRO A 558 19.62 -11.38 -26.91
CA PRO A 558 20.26 -11.22 -28.20
C PRO A 558 21.77 -10.95 -28.10
N ASP A 559 22.55 -11.47 -29.06
CA ASP A 559 24.03 -11.37 -29.04
C ASP A 559 24.55 -9.92 -29.02
N SER A 560 23.76 -8.93 -29.46
CA SER A 560 24.15 -7.52 -29.41
C SER A 560 23.93 -6.86 -28.04
N TRP A 561 23.16 -7.50 -27.15
CA TRP A 561 22.79 -6.92 -25.87
C TRP A 561 23.85 -7.16 -24.79
N HIS A 562 24.00 -6.18 -23.92
CA HIS A 562 24.82 -6.28 -22.71
C HIS A 562 23.95 -6.64 -21.50
N VAL A 563 24.53 -7.36 -20.54
CA VAL A 563 23.94 -7.62 -19.22
C VAL A 563 24.83 -7.01 -18.14
N SER A 564 24.26 -6.12 -17.31
CA SER A 564 24.93 -5.57 -16.13
C SER A 564 24.10 -5.85 -14.88
N THR A 565 24.77 -6.37 -13.87
CA THR A 565 24.24 -6.80 -12.57
C THR A 565 25.38 -6.78 -11.56
N PRO A 566 25.12 -6.62 -10.25
CA PRO A 566 26.14 -6.77 -9.21
C PRO A 566 26.61 -8.23 -9.00
N TRP A 567 25.95 -9.24 -9.57
CA TRP A 567 26.39 -10.63 -9.37
C TRP A 567 27.75 -10.93 -10.00
N GLU A 568 28.46 -11.88 -9.40
CA GLU A 568 29.76 -12.33 -9.88
C GLU A 568 29.60 -13.18 -11.13
N GLN A 569 30.38 -12.86 -12.16
CA GLN A 569 30.32 -13.54 -13.46
C GLN A 569 31.13 -14.84 -13.43
N ILE A 570 30.58 -15.92 -13.99
CA ILE A 570 31.32 -17.16 -14.20
C ILE A 570 32.26 -16.96 -15.39
N ALA A 571 33.59 -17.06 -15.15
CA ALA A 571 34.68 -16.66 -16.06
C ALA A 571 34.70 -17.25 -17.50
N SER A 572 33.73 -18.08 -17.86
CA SER A 572 33.61 -18.75 -19.17
C SER A 572 32.39 -18.34 -20.00
N ASP A 573 31.46 -17.55 -19.47
CA ASP A 573 30.22 -17.12 -20.16
C ASP A 573 29.83 -15.70 -19.67
N GLU A 574 29.64 -14.75 -20.61
CA GLU A 574 29.37 -13.33 -20.30
C GLU A 574 28.04 -13.12 -19.58
N HIS A 575 27.08 -14.03 -19.78
CA HIS A 575 25.74 -13.91 -19.23
C HIS A 575 25.44 -14.99 -18.18
N HIS A 576 26.48 -15.57 -17.58
CA HIS A 576 26.37 -16.50 -16.45
C HIS A 576 26.86 -15.87 -15.15
N PHE A 577 26.06 -16.00 -14.10
CA PHE A 577 26.29 -15.37 -12.80
C PHE A 577 26.11 -16.35 -11.65
N VAL A 578 26.77 -16.07 -10.53
CA VAL A 578 26.58 -16.74 -9.24
C VAL A 578 25.99 -15.74 -8.25
N CYS A 579 25.00 -16.18 -7.49
CA CYS A 579 24.42 -15.42 -6.38
C CYS A 579 24.68 -16.17 -5.07
N GLU A 580 24.92 -15.44 -3.98
CA GLU A 580 25.27 -16.04 -2.68
C GLU A 580 24.10 -16.76 -2.01
N ASP A 581 22.90 -16.20 -2.18
CA ASP A 581 21.63 -16.73 -1.71
C ASP A 581 20.44 -16.05 -2.40
N GLN A 582 19.23 -16.42 -1.98
CA GLN A 582 17.99 -15.88 -2.50
C GLN A 582 17.86 -14.35 -2.34
N ASP A 583 18.42 -13.76 -1.30
CA ASP A 583 18.32 -12.31 -1.06
C ASP A 583 19.26 -11.56 -2.00
N ASP A 584 20.48 -12.06 -2.24
CA ASP A 584 21.38 -11.53 -3.27
C ASP A 584 20.76 -11.63 -4.68
N LEU A 585 20.00 -12.70 -4.98
CA LEU A 585 19.23 -12.81 -6.23
C LEU A 585 18.05 -11.82 -6.29
N ILE A 586 17.27 -11.67 -5.22
CA ILE A 586 16.04 -10.88 -5.19
C ILE A 586 16.33 -9.37 -5.20
N PHE A 587 17.30 -8.92 -4.41
CA PHE A 587 17.53 -7.51 -4.17
C PHE A 587 18.59 -6.89 -5.09
N ALA A 588 19.01 -7.59 -6.15
CA ALA A 588 19.86 -7.06 -7.20
C ALA A 588 19.05 -6.46 -8.37
N TYR A 589 19.61 -5.45 -9.03
CA TYR A 589 19.08 -4.92 -10.29
C TYR A 589 19.83 -5.48 -11.49
N LEU A 590 19.12 -5.62 -12.60
CA LEU A 590 19.65 -6.01 -13.89
C LEU A 590 19.32 -4.93 -14.91
N VAL A 591 20.30 -4.60 -15.75
CA VAL A 591 20.10 -3.79 -16.96
C VAL A 591 20.52 -4.59 -18.19
N LEU A 592 19.61 -4.68 -19.15
CA LEU A 592 19.75 -5.44 -20.39
C LEU A 592 19.60 -4.50 -21.58
N GLY A 593 20.25 -4.79 -22.71
CA GLY A 593 20.09 -4.03 -23.95
C GLY A 593 21.38 -3.38 -24.45
N GLU A 594 21.25 -2.40 -25.32
CA GLU A 594 22.35 -1.67 -25.97
C GLU A 594 22.66 -0.34 -25.27
N TYR A 595 22.67 -0.30 -23.94
CA TYR A 595 23.02 0.90 -23.15
C TYR A 595 24.54 1.17 -23.17
N SER A 596 24.95 2.37 -22.71
CA SER A 596 26.37 2.66 -22.48
C SER A 596 26.77 2.29 -21.06
N LYS A 597 27.97 1.70 -20.91
CA LYS A 597 28.57 1.40 -19.60
C LYS A 597 30.01 1.89 -19.45
N ARG A 598 30.39 2.22 -18.22
CA ARG A 598 31.76 2.55 -17.80
C ARG A 598 32.04 1.87 -16.45
N LEU A 599 33.31 1.54 -16.24
CA LEU A 599 33.78 0.95 -14.98
C LEU A 599 34.53 2.02 -14.20
N ALA A 600 34.10 2.23 -12.95
CA ALA A 600 34.81 3.01 -11.96
C ALA A 600 35.39 2.03 -10.93
N LYS A 601 36.69 2.13 -10.65
CA LYS A 601 37.35 1.31 -9.60
C LYS A 601 37.39 2.10 -8.31
N LEU A 602 36.94 1.48 -7.22
CA LEU A 602 36.97 2.07 -5.89
C LEU A 602 37.57 1.04 -4.92
N GLY A 603 38.87 1.14 -4.66
CA GLY A 603 39.58 0.10 -3.91
C GLY A 603 39.47 -1.25 -4.63
N ASP A 604 38.97 -2.26 -3.91
CA ASP A 604 38.69 -3.60 -4.45
C ASP A 604 37.28 -3.73 -5.05
N ALA A 605 36.41 -2.72 -4.92
CA ALA A 605 35.09 -2.72 -5.55
C ALA A 605 35.14 -2.27 -7.01
N GLU A 606 34.27 -2.88 -7.80
CA GLU A 606 34.02 -2.52 -9.20
C GLU A 606 32.63 -1.88 -9.30
N VAL A 607 32.57 -0.61 -9.70
CA VAL A 607 31.30 0.09 -9.91
C VAL A 607 31.00 0.20 -11.40
N VAL A 608 29.95 -0.50 -11.85
CA VAL A 608 29.43 -0.40 -13.21
C VAL A 608 28.45 0.77 -13.27
N ILE A 609 28.79 1.80 -14.03
CA ILE A 609 27.92 2.93 -14.32
C ILE A 609 27.24 2.66 -15.66
N ALA A 610 25.91 2.57 -15.68
CA ALA A 610 25.10 2.28 -16.86
C ALA A 610 24.13 3.44 -17.17
N THR A 611 24.04 3.83 -18.44
CA THR A 611 23.13 4.88 -18.92
C THR A 611 22.44 4.46 -20.22
N GLY A 612 21.11 4.47 -20.22
CA GLY A 612 20.25 4.19 -21.38
C GLY A 612 19.52 5.42 -21.92
N GLY A 613 18.77 5.21 -22.99
CA GLY A 613 17.99 6.22 -23.71
C GLY A 613 18.82 7.42 -24.15
N ARG A 614 18.25 8.62 -24.02
CA ARG A 614 18.97 9.87 -24.35
C ARG A 614 20.25 10.10 -23.53
N PHE A 615 20.43 9.41 -22.40
CA PHE A 615 21.63 9.55 -21.57
C PHE A 615 22.81 8.68 -21.99
N LYS A 616 22.63 7.78 -22.96
CA LYS A 616 23.70 6.95 -23.52
C LYS A 616 24.94 7.78 -23.91
N ALA A 617 24.75 8.97 -24.49
CA ALA A 617 25.83 9.87 -24.91
C ALA A 617 26.46 10.70 -23.77
N SER A 618 25.89 10.65 -22.57
CA SER A 618 26.28 11.48 -21.42
C SER A 618 27.18 10.75 -20.43
N ILE A 619 27.45 9.46 -20.63
CA ILE A 619 28.20 8.64 -19.69
C ILE A 619 29.60 9.20 -19.37
N ASP A 620 30.34 9.65 -20.38
CA ASP A 620 31.69 10.21 -20.22
C ASP A 620 31.66 11.58 -19.50
N LYS A 621 30.51 12.27 -19.51
CA LYS A 621 30.32 13.56 -18.82
C LYS A 621 29.99 13.37 -17.34
N VAL A 622 29.27 12.30 -16.98
CA VAL A 622 28.81 12.05 -15.61
C VAL A 622 29.78 11.20 -14.80
N GLN A 623 30.49 10.26 -15.44
CA GLN A 623 31.41 9.33 -14.78
C GLN A 623 32.39 10.03 -13.81
N PRO A 624 33.11 11.12 -14.17
CA PRO A 624 34.07 11.74 -13.26
C PRO A 624 33.43 12.29 -11.97
N THR A 625 32.16 12.71 -12.04
CA THR A 625 31.43 13.20 -10.85
C THR A 625 31.05 12.03 -9.94
N ILE A 626 30.57 10.92 -10.51
CA ILE A 626 30.24 9.71 -9.76
C ILE A 626 31.48 9.13 -9.09
N GLU A 627 32.60 9.01 -9.81
CA GLU A 627 33.89 8.58 -9.26
C GLU A 627 34.35 9.48 -8.11
N SER A 628 34.27 10.79 -8.29
CA SER A 628 34.64 11.74 -7.24
C SER A 628 33.78 11.58 -5.99
N LEU A 629 32.47 11.35 -6.14
CA LEU A 629 31.56 11.09 -5.02
C LEU A 629 31.92 9.79 -4.30
N LEU A 630 32.12 8.70 -5.04
CA LEU A 630 32.51 7.39 -4.51
C LEU A 630 33.79 7.48 -3.66
N HIS A 631 34.82 8.16 -4.16
CA HIS A 631 36.05 8.40 -3.39
C HIS A 631 35.79 9.30 -2.17
N GLY A 632 35.03 10.38 -2.32
CA GLY A 632 34.73 11.29 -1.22
C GLY A 632 33.97 10.62 -0.07
N TYR A 633 33.01 9.74 -0.36
CA TYR A 633 32.34 8.95 0.67
C TYR A 633 33.29 7.92 1.29
N SER A 634 34.10 7.22 0.48
CA SER A 634 35.08 6.26 1.01
C SER A 634 36.04 6.91 2.00
N ASP A 635 36.52 8.12 1.71
CA ASP A 635 37.38 8.91 2.60
C ASP A 635 36.68 9.29 3.92
N VAL A 636 35.39 9.66 3.85
CA VAL A 636 34.60 10.02 5.05
C VAL A 636 34.40 8.81 5.96
N PHE A 637 34.09 7.64 5.40
CA PHE A 637 33.76 6.44 6.19
C PHE A 637 34.99 5.57 6.49
N ASP A 638 36.16 5.89 5.93
CA ASP A 638 37.39 5.10 6.04
C ASP A 638 37.13 3.62 5.66
N ALA A 639 36.31 3.44 4.62
CA ALA A 639 35.86 2.15 4.18
C ALA A 639 35.44 2.19 2.72
N THR A 640 35.53 1.03 2.08
CA THR A 640 35.12 0.84 0.69
C THR A 640 34.10 -0.28 0.65
N PRO A 641 32.97 -0.11 -0.06
CA PRO A 641 32.11 -1.23 -0.39
C PRO A 641 32.92 -2.34 -1.08
N THR A 642 32.44 -3.57 -1.00
CA THR A 642 33.11 -4.73 -1.59
C THR A 642 32.29 -5.30 -2.75
N GLY A 643 32.99 -6.02 -3.63
CA GLY A 643 32.38 -6.68 -4.79
C GLY A 643 31.95 -5.70 -5.87
N LYS A 644 31.05 -6.17 -6.75
CA LYS A 644 30.54 -5.40 -7.86
C LYS A 644 29.29 -4.61 -7.47
N ILE A 645 29.23 -3.34 -7.85
CA ILE A 645 28.09 -2.43 -7.64
C ILE A 645 27.54 -1.99 -8.98
N LEU A 646 26.22 -1.97 -9.12
CA LEU A 646 25.56 -1.43 -10.30
C LEU A 646 24.95 -0.06 -9.99
N PHE A 647 25.34 0.96 -10.74
CA PHE A 647 24.72 2.29 -10.73
C PHE A 647 24.08 2.56 -12.09
N VAL A 648 22.77 2.73 -12.11
CA VAL A 648 21.98 2.97 -13.32
C VAL A 648 21.46 4.41 -13.30
N ALA A 649 21.70 5.16 -14.37
CA ALA A 649 21.13 6.50 -14.55
C ALA A 649 20.37 6.58 -15.87
N ASN A 650 19.05 6.68 -15.78
CA ASN A 650 18.16 6.70 -16.93
C ASN A 650 17.29 7.96 -16.94
N PRO A 651 16.86 8.42 -18.13
CA PRO A 651 15.91 9.51 -18.22
C PRO A 651 14.55 9.07 -17.68
N TYR A 652 13.86 9.93 -16.94
CA TYR A 652 12.43 9.70 -16.73
C TYR A 652 11.68 9.95 -18.06
N GLY A 653 10.69 9.10 -18.37
CA GLY A 653 9.85 9.22 -19.58
C GLY A 653 8.82 10.36 -19.47
N GLU A 654 7.99 10.61 -20.49
CA GLU A 654 7.04 11.75 -20.53
C GLU A 654 6.07 11.86 -19.32
N LYS A 655 5.83 10.75 -18.61
CA LYS A 655 4.97 10.67 -17.41
C LYS A 655 5.74 10.27 -16.14
N GLY A 656 7.07 10.28 -16.18
CA GLY A 656 7.93 9.96 -15.05
C GLY A 656 8.41 11.22 -14.34
N TYR A 657 9.02 11.03 -13.17
CA TYR A 657 9.51 12.12 -12.33
C TYR A 657 10.90 11.79 -11.78
N PRO A 658 11.70 12.79 -11.36
CA PRO A 658 13.03 12.54 -10.82
C PRO A 658 12.96 11.74 -9.51
N GLY A 659 13.86 10.78 -9.34
CA GLY A 659 14.01 10.07 -8.08
C GLY A 659 14.89 8.83 -8.21
N GLY A 660 15.22 8.23 -7.07
CA GLY A 660 16.10 7.07 -7.00
C GLY A 660 15.48 5.92 -6.22
N GLY A 661 16.05 4.74 -6.44
CA GLY A 661 15.80 3.52 -5.69
C GLY A 661 17.12 2.78 -5.52
N ALA A 662 17.28 2.08 -4.41
CA ALA A 662 18.50 1.33 -4.15
C ALA A 662 18.20 0.05 -3.38
N SER A 663 18.74 -1.06 -3.86
CA SER A 663 18.50 -2.39 -3.32
C SER A 663 19.75 -3.24 -3.50
N GLY A 664 20.12 -4.00 -2.46
CA GLY A 664 21.38 -4.76 -2.45
C GLY A 664 22.57 -3.89 -2.85
N ARG A 665 23.40 -4.39 -3.77
CA ARG A 665 24.54 -3.67 -4.38
C ARG A 665 24.16 -2.90 -5.66
N SER A 666 22.92 -2.40 -5.73
CA SER A 666 22.39 -1.71 -6.90
C SER A 666 21.75 -0.37 -6.55
N ILE A 667 21.95 0.61 -7.42
CA ILE A 667 21.36 1.94 -7.35
C ILE A 667 20.77 2.26 -8.72
N SER A 668 19.57 2.82 -8.74
CA SER A 668 18.90 3.32 -9.94
C SER A 668 18.45 4.75 -9.71
N VAL A 669 18.74 5.65 -10.65
CA VAL A 669 18.26 7.04 -10.64
C VAL A 669 17.56 7.39 -11.94
N HIS A 670 16.46 8.11 -11.79
CA HIS A 670 15.71 8.74 -12.84
C HIS A 670 15.92 10.25 -12.73
N VAL A 671 16.41 10.88 -13.79
CA VAL A 671 16.67 12.33 -13.79
C VAL A 671 16.15 13.00 -15.07
N GLY A 672 15.75 14.26 -14.92
CA GLY A 672 15.26 15.10 -16.01
C GLY A 672 16.38 15.86 -16.73
N GLY A 673 16.05 16.44 -17.87
CA GLY A 673 16.99 17.26 -18.64
C GLY A 673 18.15 16.45 -19.20
N GLU A 674 19.33 17.07 -19.24
CA GLU A 674 20.63 16.52 -19.66
C GLU A 674 21.47 16.08 -18.46
N LEU A 675 22.32 15.05 -18.62
CA LEU A 675 23.29 14.60 -17.61
C LEU A 675 24.68 15.18 -17.91
N ASP A 676 24.91 16.45 -17.56
CA ASP A 676 26.21 17.09 -17.76
C ASP A 676 26.58 18.06 -16.64
N LYS A 677 27.74 18.73 -16.79
CA LYS A 677 28.25 19.70 -15.83
C LYS A 677 27.37 20.94 -15.71
N ALA A 678 26.71 21.38 -16.79
CA ALA A 678 25.89 22.58 -16.81
C ALA A 678 24.55 22.39 -16.09
N SER A 679 24.03 21.15 -16.08
CA SER A 679 22.84 20.71 -15.35
C SER A 679 23.15 20.06 -13.99
N ARG A 680 24.44 19.92 -13.62
CA ARG A 680 24.90 19.18 -12.43
C ARG A 680 24.10 19.45 -11.17
N ARG A 681 23.84 20.70 -10.87
CA ARG A 681 23.06 21.16 -9.73
C ARG A 681 21.65 20.57 -9.60
N PHE A 682 21.03 20.12 -10.69
CA PHE A 682 19.70 19.52 -10.68
C PHE A 682 19.72 18.03 -10.32
N TRP A 683 20.74 17.29 -10.77
CA TRP A 683 20.82 15.84 -10.55
C TRP A 683 21.79 15.44 -9.44
N LEU A 684 22.78 16.28 -9.11
CA LEU A 684 23.80 15.99 -8.12
C LEU A 684 23.24 15.70 -6.72
N PRO A 685 22.24 16.46 -6.19
CA PRO A 685 21.72 16.17 -4.86
C PRO A 685 21.14 14.75 -4.74
N LEU A 686 20.42 14.31 -5.77
CA LEU A 686 19.86 12.95 -5.83
C LEU A 686 20.97 11.91 -6.03
N VAL A 687 21.88 12.10 -6.98
CA VAL A 687 22.97 11.15 -7.24
C VAL A 687 23.89 11.02 -6.01
N GLY A 688 24.24 12.12 -5.35
CA GLY A 688 25.00 12.12 -4.11
C GLY A 688 24.28 11.38 -3.00
N TYR A 689 22.99 11.65 -2.80
CA TYR A 689 22.15 10.96 -1.82
C TYR A 689 22.16 9.44 -2.05
N MET A 690 21.88 9.02 -3.29
CA MET A 690 21.79 7.62 -3.65
C MET A 690 23.14 6.89 -3.63
N ILE A 691 24.26 7.56 -3.91
CA ILE A 691 25.59 6.93 -3.76
C ILE A 691 25.96 6.83 -2.27
N SER A 692 25.64 7.86 -1.48
CA SER A 692 25.94 7.85 -0.05
C SER A 692 25.24 6.71 0.69
N SER A 693 24.13 6.18 0.16
CA SER A 693 23.41 5.08 0.79
C SER A 693 24.23 3.79 0.92
N LEU A 694 25.30 3.63 0.14
CA LEU A 694 26.25 2.50 0.27
C LEU A 694 27.04 2.50 1.59
N TRP A 695 27.09 3.64 2.29
CA TRP A 695 27.78 3.78 3.59
C TRP A 695 26.85 4.23 4.73
N VAL A 696 25.79 4.95 4.43
CA VAL A 696 24.82 5.44 5.42
C VAL A 696 23.40 5.05 5.04
N GLY A 697 22.52 4.89 6.02
CA GLY A 697 21.14 4.50 5.78
C GLY A 697 20.96 3.00 5.54
N THR A 698 19.77 2.58 5.08
CA THR A 698 19.31 1.17 5.19
C THR A 698 20.02 0.18 4.27
N GLN A 699 20.81 0.62 3.27
CA GLN A 699 21.63 -0.34 2.52
C GLN A 699 22.91 -0.73 3.25
N ALA A 700 23.38 0.13 4.16
CA ALA A 700 24.63 -0.05 4.88
C ALA A 700 24.37 -0.41 6.34
N ILE A 701 23.60 0.40 7.06
CA ILE A 701 23.44 0.34 8.51
C ILE A 701 21.95 0.18 8.83
N ASN A 702 21.55 -1.05 9.16
CA ASN A 702 20.16 -1.39 9.50
C ASN A 702 19.81 -1.01 10.95
N PHE A 703 18.53 -0.78 11.25
CA PHE A 703 18.06 -0.38 12.58
C PHE A 703 16.80 -1.11 13.02
N ARG A 704 16.49 -1.02 14.32
CA ARG A 704 15.21 -1.43 14.90
C ARG A 704 14.36 -0.22 15.28
N GLY A 705 13.05 -0.30 15.04
CA GLY A 705 12.11 0.75 15.42
C GLY A 705 12.01 1.87 14.39
N GLN A 706 12.14 3.12 14.83
CA GLN A 706 11.70 4.32 14.09
C GLN A 706 12.86 5.23 13.65
N GLU A 707 14.08 4.67 13.53
CA GLU A 707 15.30 5.48 13.33
C GLU A 707 15.52 5.95 11.88
N TYR A 708 14.44 6.09 11.10
CA TYR A 708 14.49 6.63 9.73
C TYR A 708 15.04 8.05 9.68
N TRP A 709 14.85 8.86 10.73
CA TRP A 709 15.42 10.20 10.81
C TRP A 709 16.95 10.19 10.78
N PHE A 710 17.57 9.19 11.42
CA PHE A 710 19.03 9.03 11.41
C PHE A 710 19.46 8.51 10.04
N SER A 711 18.83 7.42 9.58
CA SER A 711 19.15 6.78 8.30
C SER A 711 18.99 7.76 7.12
N ALA A 712 17.79 8.29 6.89
CA ALA A 712 17.48 9.14 5.76
C ALA A 712 18.05 10.55 5.90
N GLY A 713 17.98 11.14 7.10
CA GLY A 713 18.46 12.50 7.35
C GLY A 713 19.98 12.61 7.28
N PHE A 714 20.73 11.63 7.81
CA PHE A 714 22.19 11.68 7.75
C PHE A 714 22.71 11.39 6.34
N THR A 715 22.01 10.55 5.58
CA THR A 715 22.23 10.40 4.13
C THR A 715 22.10 11.76 3.41
N GLY A 716 21.08 12.54 3.77
CA GLY A 716 20.90 13.91 3.27
C GLY A 716 22.02 14.87 3.66
N TYR A 717 22.49 14.80 4.91
CA TYR A 717 23.62 15.61 5.39
C TYR A 717 24.92 15.27 4.64
N TYR A 718 25.25 13.99 4.51
CA TYR A 718 26.47 13.57 3.81
C TYR A 718 26.43 13.81 2.30
N SER A 719 25.24 13.77 1.68
CA SER A 719 25.06 14.22 0.30
C SER A 719 25.56 15.65 0.09
N ASP A 720 25.15 16.58 0.96
CA ASP A 720 25.54 17.99 0.87
C ASP A 720 27.01 18.20 1.23
N ILE A 721 27.45 17.62 2.34
CA ILE A 721 28.79 17.85 2.91
C ILE A 721 29.89 17.30 2.00
N VAL A 722 29.72 16.09 1.45
CA VAL A 722 30.69 15.54 0.50
C VAL A 722 30.69 16.33 -0.81
N SER A 723 29.52 16.78 -1.27
CA SER A 723 29.42 17.60 -2.48
C SER A 723 30.19 18.93 -2.36
N ILE A 724 30.14 19.62 -1.22
CA ILE A 724 30.88 20.87 -1.02
C ILE A 724 32.38 20.61 -0.82
N ARG A 725 32.76 19.58 -0.05
CA ARG A 725 34.17 19.18 0.17
C ARG A 725 34.91 18.83 -1.13
N LEU A 726 34.19 18.25 -2.08
CA LEU A 726 34.73 17.91 -3.41
C LEU A 726 34.68 19.08 -4.41
N GLY A 727 34.13 20.24 -4.03
CA GLY A 727 33.92 21.36 -4.95
C GLY A 727 32.90 21.09 -6.06
N LEU A 728 31.99 20.13 -5.85
CA LEU A 728 30.93 19.80 -6.80
C LEU A 728 29.75 20.77 -6.71
N THR A 729 29.54 21.38 -5.54
CA THR A 729 28.59 22.48 -5.31
C THR A 729 29.32 23.74 -4.85
N SER A 730 28.75 24.92 -5.08
CA SER A 730 29.30 26.17 -4.54
C SER A 730 28.90 26.35 -3.08
N GLU A 731 29.67 27.12 -2.31
CA GLU A 731 29.30 27.44 -0.94
C GLU A 731 27.94 28.14 -0.85
N SER A 732 27.61 28.98 -1.84
CA SER A 732 26.31 29.65 -1.90
C SER A 732 25.15 28.69 -2.16
N ASP A 733 25.35 27.66 -2.98
CA ASP A 733 24.35 26.62 -3.24
C ASP A 733 24.18 25.71 -2.02
N PHE A 734 25.29 25.40 -1.34
CA PHE A 734 25.29 24.63 -0.09
C PHE A 734 24.51 25.34 1.01
N LEU A 735 24.79 26.63 1.25
CA LEU A 735 24.07 27.42 2.26
C LEU A 735 22.58 27.53 1.92
N ARG A 736 22.23 27.80 0.65
CA ARG A 736 20.82 27.80 0.22
C ARG A 736 20.12 26.45 0.42
N SER A 737 20.80 25.34 0.15
CA SER A 737 20.25 24.00 0.42
C SER A 737 19.93 23.85 1.91
N PHE A 738 20.87 24.27 2.77
CA PHE A 738 20.73 24.18 4.21
C PHE A 738 19.62 25.10 4.77
N GLU A 739 19.51 26.33 4.28
CA GLU A 739 18.43 27.27 4.60
C GLU A 739 17.06 26.65 4.30
N ARG A 740 16.89 26.10 3.09
CA ARG A 740 15.63 25.45 2.66
C ARG A 740 15.26 24.23 3.51
N LYS A 741 16.23 23.40 3.87
CA LYS A 741 15.99 22.26 4.80
C LYS A 741 15.53 22.76 6.16
N TRP A 742 16.12 23.86 6.63
CA TRP A 742 15.72 24.46 7.90
C TRP A 742 14.32 25.06 7.84
N GLU A 743 13.97 25.73 6.74
CA GLU A 743 12.61 26.22 6.51
C GLU A 743 11.57 25.08 6.47
N SER A 744 11.88 24.00 5.75
CA SER A 744 11.08 22.78 5.66
C SER A 744 10.82 22.18 7.04
N TYR A 745 11.86 21.95 7.84
CA TYR A 745 11.74 21.45 9.21
C TYR A 745 10.88 22.37 10.11
N LEU A 746 11.15 23.68 10.09
CA LEU A 746 10.45 24.66 10.91
C LEU A 746 8.96 24.78 10.55
N SER A 747 8.58 24.46 9.31
CA SER A 747 7.17 24.48 8.88
C SER A 747 6.30 23.44 9.58
N ARG A 748 6.90 22.34 10.06
CA ARG A 748 6.22 21.22 10.74
C ARG A 748 6.70 21.01 12.18
N GLN A 749 7.55 21.90 12.66
CA GLN A 749 8.21 21.73 13.94
C GLN A 749 7.20 21.80 15.09
N GLY A 750 7.29 20.82 16.00
CA GLY A 750 6.44 20.74 17.19
C GLY A 750 5.16 19.90 17.00
N GLU A 751 4.86 19.46 15.77
CA GLU A 751 3.73 18.54 15.49
C GLU A 751 3.99 17.13 16.02
N LEU A 752 5.19 16.60 15.73
CA LEU A 752 5.70 15.29 16.15
C LEU A 752 7.17 15.42 16.52
N SER A 753 7.68 14.50 17.34
CA SER A 753 9.13 14.36 17.45
C SER A 753 9.70 13.79 16.15
N ILE A 754 10.96 14.11 15.86
CA ILE A 754 11.65 13.63 14.65
C ILE A 754 11.71 12.10 14.61
N ARG A 755 11.77 11.45 15.78
CA ARG A 755 11.75 9.99 15.88
C ARG A 755 10.38 9.40 15.62
N GLU A 756 9.32 9.93 16.24
CA GLU A 756 7.93 9.48 15.99
C GLU A 756 7.51 9.68 14.54
N ALA A 757 7.97 10.77 13.90
CA ALA A 757 7.80 11.00 12.48
C ALA A 757 8.34 9.84 11.62
N GLY A 758 9.30 9.06 12.12
CA GLY A 758 9.80 7.86 11.46
C GLY A 758 8.84 6.67 11.41
N GLU A 759 7.76 6.65 12.21
CA GLU A 759 6.71 5.60 12.11
C GLU A 759 6.02 5.63 10.73
N ASP A 760 5.75 6.83 10.23
CA ASP A 760 5.26 7.08 8.88
C ASP A 760 6.16 8.12 8.21
N LYS A 761 7.32 7.63 7.75
CA LYS A 761 8.33 8.47 7.11
C LYS A 761 7.81 9.21 5.87
N SER A 762 6.83 8.62 5.17
CA SER A 762 6.28 9.17 3.93
C SER A 762 5.36 10.35 4.23
N ALA A 763 4.56 10.27 5.30
CA ALA A 763 3.72 11.38 5.74
C ALA A 763 4.50 12.50 6.45
N ASN A 764 5.70 12.23 6.96
CA ASN A 764 6.46 13.16 7.82
C ASN A 764 7.89 13.46 7.32
N ARG A 765 8.05 13.54 6.00
CA ARG A 765 9.36 13.66 5.35
C ARG A 765 10.16 14.87 5.79
N GLU A 766 9.52 16.02 6.00
CA GLU A 766 10.19 17.26 6.39
C GLU A 766 10.89 17.09 7.76
N LEU A 767 10.27 16.35 8.68
CA LEU A 767 10.87 16.03 9.98
C LEU A 767 11.94 14.93 9.86
N VAL A 768 11.70 13.91 9.04
CA VAL A 768 12.59 12.73 8.91
C VAL A 768 13.86 13.07 8.13
N TYR A 769 13.73 13.60 6.92
CA TYR A 769 14.85 13.87 6.00
C TYR A 769 15.52 15.20 6.36
N ASP A 770 14.77 16.30 6.30
CA ASP A 770 15.35 17.61 6.54
C ASP A 770 15.68 17.77 8.03
N GLY A 771 14.71 17.52 8.92
CA GLY A 771 14.94 17.53 10.37
C GLY A 771 16.08 16.61 10.82
N GLY A 772 16.15 15.38 10.32
CA GLY A 772 17.26 14.47 10.58
C GLY A 772 18.62 15.00 10.09
N SER A 773 18.66 15.63 8.90
CA SER A 773 19.85 16.29 8.36
C SER A 773 20.28 17.48 9.23
N LEU A 774 19.34 18.24 9.79
CA LEU A 774 19.62 19.36 10.70
C LEU A 774 20.14 18.89 12.06
N ILE A 775 19.64 17.75 12.55
CA ILE A 775 20.20 17.10 13.75
C ILE A 775 21.66 16.70 13.51
N ALA A 776 22.00 16.15 12.33
CA ALA A 776 23.38 15.85 11.96
C ALA A 776 24.26 17.10 11.99
N VAL A 777 23.80 18.23 11.43
CA VAL A 777 24.52 19.52 11.50
C VAL A 777 24.77 19.96 12.94
N ALA A 778 23.73 19.92 13.79
CA ALA A 778 23.85 20.32 15.19
C ALA A 778 24.79 19.41 15.99
N LEU A 779 24.79 18.11 15.72
CA LEU A 779 25.73 17.16 16.34
C LEU A 779 27.16 17.42 15.89
N ASP A 780 27.40 17.59 14.58
CA ASP A 780 28.75 17.85 14.06
C ASP A 780 29.36 19.11 14.67
N LEU A 781 28.61 20.21 14.70
CA LEU A 781 29.06 21.48 15.29
C LEU A 781 29.34 21.37 16.78
N GLN A 782 28.51 20.63 17.53
CA GLN A 782 28.75 20.42 18.96
C GLN A 782 29.97 19.55 19.23
N ILE A 783 30.15 18.44 18.51
CA ILE A 783 31.32 17.56 18.63
C ILE A 783 32.60 18.36 18.33
N ARG A 784 32.62 19.13 17.24
CA ARG A 784 33.76 19.99 16.90
C ARG A 784 34.01 21.04 17.97
N THR A 785 32.98 21.64 18.54
CA THR A 785 33.13 22.64 19.61
C THR A 785 33.78 22.03 20.87
N LEU A 786 33.23 20.92 21.35
CA LEU A 786 33.69 20.24 22.58
C LEU A 786 35.11 19.68 22.42
N THR A 787 35.44 19.19 21.23
CA THR A 787 36.75 18.60 20.95
C THR A 787 37.79 19.59 20.41
N GLN A 788 37.46 20.88 20.31
CA GLN A 788 38.32 21.90 19.70
C GLN A 788 38.75 21.53 18.26
N ASN A 789 37.76 21.10 17.47
CA ASN A 789 37.85 20.65 16.09
C ASN A 789 38.79 19.44 15.86
N ARG A 790 39.03 18.63 16.91
CA ARG A 790 39.82 17.39 16.79
C ARG A 790 38.99 16.20 16.32
N SER A 791 37.69 16.20 16.62
CA SER A 791 36.74 15.18 16.17
C SER A 791 35.51 15.84 15.56
N SER A 792 34.73 15.05 14.84
CA SER A 792 33.55 15.48 14.09
C SER A 792 32.48 14.39 14.04
N LEU A 793 31.36 14.67 13.38
CA LEU A 793 30.37 13.65 13.08
C LEU A 793 30.93 12.54 12.17
N ASP A 794 31.97 12.82 11.36
CA ASP A 794 32.61 11.80 10.53
C ASP A 794 33.19 10.68 11.39
N ASP A 795 33.73 10.99 12.57
CA ASP A 795 34.25 9.98 13.50
C ASP A 795 33.12 9.12 14.09
N VAL A 796 31.95 9.73 14.35
CA VAL A 796 30.75 9.01 14.80
C VAL A 796 30.31 8.05 13.71
N MET A 797 30.23 8.50 12.47
CA MET A 797 29.78 7.68 11.36
C MET A 797 30.76 6.59 10.97
N LYS A 798 32.07 6.82 11.06
CA LYS A 798 33.09 5.76 10.94
C LYS A 798 32.86 4.66 11.97
N GLN A 799 32.62 5.03 13.23
CA GLN A 799 32.35 4.05 14.28
C GLN A 799 31.01 3.32 14.07
N MET A 800 29.95 4.04 13.70
CA MET A 800 28.66 3.43 13.34
C MET A 800 28.80 2.43 12.20
N TYR A 801 29.52 2.79 11.13
CA TYR A 801 29.73 1.90 9.99
C TYR A 801 30.57 0.67 10.37
N ARG A 802 31.61 0.82 11.18
CA ARG A 802 32.42 -0.30 11.66
C ARG A 802 31.63 -1.25 12.58
N GLU A 803 30.81 -0.72 13.49
CA GLU A 803 30.06 -1.54 14.44
C GLU A 803 28.83 -2.22 13.81
N PHE A 804 28.12 -1.54 12.90
CA PHE A 804 26.83 -1.98 12.40
C PHE A 804 26.82 -2.24 10.89
N GLY A 805 27.56 -1.45 10.11
CA GLY A 805 27.62 -1.60 8.64
C GLY A 805 28.38 -2.84 8.20
N LEU A 806 29.57 -3.06 8.77
CA LEU A 806 30.41 -4.22 8.45
C LEU A 806 29.92 -5.54 9.07
N THR A 807 29.05 -5.47 10.08
CA THR A 807 28.58 -6.65 10.82
C THR A 807 27.15 -7.05 10.45
N GLY A 808 26.38 -6.16 9.82
CA GLY A 808 24.95 -6.34 9.55
C GLY A 808 24.06 -6.26 10.79
N VAL A 809 24.63 -5.96 11.97
CA VAL A 809 23.86 -5.83 13.22
C VAL A 809 23.00 -4.58 13.17
N THR A 810 21.78 -4.70 13.67
CA THR A 810 20.85 -3.56 13.74
C THR A 810 21.18 -2.64 14.92
N TYR A 811 21.22 -1.32 14.69
CA TYR A 811 21.43 -0.32 15.76
C TYR A 811 20.11 0.17 16.38
N THR A 812 20.24 0.81 17.55
CA THR A 812 19.17 1.56 18.23
C THR A 812 19.60 3.00 18.51
N ILE A 813 18.67 3.88 18.88
CA ILE A 813 19.00 5.25 19.32
C ILE A 813 20.02 5.29 20.47
N ASN A 814 20.01 4.28 21.36
CA ASN A 814 20.96 4.22 22.48
C ASN A 814 22.39 3.97 21.99
N ASP A 815 22.56 3.24 20.88
CA ASP A 815 23.87 3.04 20.27
C ASP A 815 24.40 4.33 19.65
N VAL A 816 23.54 5.08 18.97
CA VAL A 816 23.87 6.41 18.45
C VAL A 816 24.31 7.33 19.59
N ILE A 817 23.52 7.42 20.67
CA ILE A 817 23.86 8.24 21.85
C ILE A 817 25.19 7.79 22.47
N ARG A 818 25.40 6.48 22.62
CA ARG A 818 26.64 5.93 23.18
C ARG A 818 27.87 6.36 22.36
N ILE A 819 27.82 6.21 21.05
CA ILE A 819 28.94 6.53 20.16
C ILE A 819 29.19 8.04 20.13
N VAL A 820 28.13 8.86 20.04
CA VAL A 820 28.25 10.32 20.15
C VAL A 820 28.91 10.72 21.47
N ASN A 821 28.47 10.15 22.60
CA ASN A 821 29.05 10.45 23.91
C ASN A 821 30.53 10.06 24.00
N GLN A 822 30.91 8.89 23.45
CA GLN A 822 32.29 8.42 23.42
C GLN A 822 33.22 9.37 22.66
N ILE A 823 32.75 9.93 21.54
CA ILE A 823 33.56 10.79 20.67
C ILE A 823 33.57 12.24 21.16
N ALA A 824 32.42 12.75 21.60
CA ALA A 824 32.29 14.12 22.08
C ALA A 824 32.90 14.32 23.48
N GLY A 825 32.93 13.26 24.30
CA GLY A 825 33.41 13.31 25.69
C GLY A 825 32.40 13.87 26.69
N GLU A 826 31.14 14.07 26.29
CA GLU A 826 30.04 14.56 27.14
C GLU A 826 28.76 13.75 26.95
N ASP A 827 27.77 13.91 27.84
CA ASP A 827 26.48 13.22 27.73
C ASP A 827 25.47 14.00 26.86
N PHE A 828 25.14 13.44 25.70
CA PHE A 828 24.16 13.98 24.76
C PHE A 828 22.73 13.49 25.01
N LYS A 829 22.49 12.63 26.00
CA LYS A 829 21.12 12.18 26.29
C LYS A 829 20.11 13.34 26.43
N PRO A 830 20.41 14.47 27.09
CA PRO A 830 19.51 15.63 27.12
C PRO A 830 19.24 16.24 25.74
N PHE A 831 20.24 16.28 24.84
CA PHE A 831 20.07 16.75 23.47
C PHE A 831 19.07 15.89 22.70
N PHE A 832 19.27 14.56 22.72
CA PHE A 832 18.36 13.62 22.05
C PHE A 832 16.96 13.65 22.67
N SER A 833 16.85 13.73 24.00
CA SER A 833 15.56 13.82 24.70
C SER A 833 14.74 15.03 24.29
N LYS A 834 15.39 16.17 24.01
CA LYS A 834 14.70 17.41 23.62
C LYS A 834 14.35 17.48 22.15
N TYR A 835 15.31 17.14 21.28
CA TYR A 835 15.25 17.48 19.86
C TYR A 835 14.99 16.29 18.93
N VAL A 836 15.19 15.06 19.40
CA VAL A 836 14.99 13.85 18.60
C VAL A 836 13.73 13.10 19.05
N THR A 837 13.63 12.81 20.34
CA THR A 837 12.43 12.17 20.93
C THR A 837 11.45 13.18 21.52
N GLY A 838 11.88 14.44 21.67
CA GLY A 838 11.03 15.54 22.08
C GLY A 838 10.63 16.40 20.90
N THR A 839 9.70 17.32 21.15
CA THR A 839 9.17 18.26 20.14
C THR A 839 9.76 19.67 20.28
N GLU A 840 10.79 19.85 21.11
CA GLU A 840 11.43 21.16 21.30
C GLU A 840 12.11 21.62 20.00
N ARG A 841 12.09 22.95 19.75
CA ARG A 841 12.78 23.57 18.62
C ARG A 841 14.28 23.33 18.71
N LEU A 842 14.87 22.76 17.67
CA LEU A 842 16.33 22.72 17.53
C LEU A 842 16.90 24.15 17.38
N PRO A 843 17.71 24.66 18.34
CA PRO A 843 18.21 26.04 18.32
C PRO A 843 19.47 26.17 17.45
N LEU A 844 19.35 25.86 16.15
CA LEU A 844 20.48 25.82 15.20
C LEU A 844 21.26 27.14 15.11
N GLU A 845 20.61 28.28 15.35
CA GLU A 845 21.25 29.60 15.38
C GLU A 845 22.39 29.67 16.42
N GLN A 846 22.26 28.90 17.52
CA GLN A 846 23.25 28.85 18.58
C GLN A 846 24.44 27.98 18.18
N TYR A 847 24.18 26.85 17.51
CA TYR A 847 25.22 25.92 17.08
C TYR A 847 26.05 26.49 15.92
N LEU A 848 25.43 27.21 14.99
CA LEU A 848 26.12 27.79 13.83
C LEU A 848 27.19 28.82 14.19
N LYS A 849 27.05 29.49 15.34
CA LYS A 849 28.08 30.38 15.87
C LYS A 849 29.42 29.67 16.08
N ALA A 850 29.44 28.36 16.34
CA ALA A 850 30.67 27.59 16.47
C ALA A 850 31.49 27.54 15.17
N ALA A 851 30.84 27.68 14.02
CA ALA A 851 31.48 27.76 12.70
C ALA A 851 31.65 29.20 12.19
N GLY A 852 31.45 30.21 13.05
CA GLY A 852 31.54 31.61 12.63
C GLY A 852 30.39 32.03 11.72
N MET A 853 29.24 31.36 11.82
CA MET A 853 28.03 31.69 11.07
C MET A 853 27.01 32.36 11.98
N ASN A 854 26.33 33.36 11.44
CA ASN A 854 25.11 33.92 12.01
C ASN A 854 23.93 33.40 11.21
N ALA A 855 22.83 33.12 11.89
CA ALA A 855 21.58 32.78 11.25
C ALA A 855 20.49 33.70 11.79
N GLU A 856 19.66 34.20 10.88
CA GLU A 856 18.45 34.93 11.20
C GLU A 856 17.28 34.09 10.73
N VAL A 857 16.37 33.79 11.66
CA VAL A 857 15.11 33.14 11.34
C VAL A 857 14.05 34.22 11.40
N ALA A 858 13.67 34.72 10.23
CA ALA A 858 12.57 35.63 10.09
C ALA A 858 11.30 34.81 9.92
N PHE A 859 10.56 34.69 11.03
CA PHE A 859 9.16 34.29 10.91
C PHE A 859 8.42 35.44 10.26
N GLY A 860 8.11 35.28 8.97
CA GLY A 860 7.19 36.17 8.29
C GLY A 860 5.92 36.31 9.11
N GLU A 861 5.34 37.51 9.10
CA GLU A 861 4.02 37.73 9.68
C GLU A 861 3.09 36.61 9.20
N ARG A 862 2.31 36.00 10.09
CA ARG A 862 1.37 34.96 9.67
C ARG A 862 0.47 35.55 8.58
N LEU A 863 0.66 35.05 7.36
CA LEU A 863 -0.05 35.54 6.19
C LEU A 863 -1.26 34.64 5.96
N PRO A 864 -2.35 35.18 5.42
CA PRO A 864 -3.48 34.33 5.10
C PRO A 864 -3.10 33.23 4.10
N SER A 865 -3.73 32.07 4.27
CA SER A 865 -3.48 30.87 3.49
C SER A 865 -3.62 31.15 2.00
N LEU A 866 -2.57 30.85 1.23
CA LEU A 866 -2.56 31.09 -0.21
C LEU A 866 -3.68 30.28 -0.88
N ASN A 867 -3.83 29.01 -0.49
CA ASN A 867 -4.87 28.13 -1.01
C ASN A 867 -6.26 28.68 -0.69
N TYR A 868 -6.48 29.18 0.53
CA TYR A 868 -7.75 29.81 0.88
C TYR A 868 -8.01 31.08 0.06
N ILE A 869 -7.01 31.94 -0.12
CA ILE A 869 -7.16 33.17 -0.91
C ILE A 869 -7.48 32.84 -2.37
N LEU A 870 -6.72 31.92 -2.98
CA LEU A 870 -6.91 31.56 -4.38
C LEU A 870 -8.21 30.79 -4.59
N PHE A 871 -8.44 29.71 -3.84
CA PHE A 871 -9.57 28.80 -4.08
C PHE A 871 -10.89 29.33 -3.51
N GLU A 872 -10.88 29.90 -2.31
CA GLU A 872 -12.12 30.29 -1.63
C GLU A 872 -12.50 31.75 -1.87
N MET A 873 -11.52 32.68 -1.84
CA MET A 873 -11.83 34.11 -1.98
C MET A 873 -11.86 34.59 -3.44
N LEU A 874 -10.81 34.27 -4.19
CA LEU A 874 -10.62 34.73 -5.57
C LEU A 874 -11.19 33.78 -6.61
N GLN A 875 -11.52 32.53 -6.26
CA GLN A 875 -11.98 31.50 -7.20
C GLN A 875 -10.98 31.23 -8.36
N ILE A 876 -9.70 31.37 -8.07
CA ILE A 876 -8.55 31.03 -8.93
C ILE A 876 -8.11 29.61 -8.57
N LYS A 877 -8.34 28.63 -9.44
CA LYS A 877 -8.10 27.21 -9.13
C LYS A 877 -6.66 26.75 -9.32
N SER A 878 -5.91 27.49 -10.10
CA SER A 878 -4.47 27.31 -10.25
C SER A 878 -3.87 28.65 -10.66
N LEU A 879 -2.73 28.98 -10.10
CA LEU A 879 -1.97 30.18 -10.43
C LEU A 879 -0.53 29.75 -10.73
N GLY A 880 -0.08 29.94 -11.96
CA GLY A 880 1.29 29.69 -12.39
C GLY A 880 2.24 30.65 -11.67
N GLY A 881 3.32 30.11 -11.10
CA GLY A 881 4.31 30.85 -10.29
C GLY A 881 5.12 31.89 -11.08
N PRO A 882 5.89 32.75 -10.41
CA PRO A 882 6.55 33.90 -11.01
C PRO A 882 7.82 33.49 -11.76
N THR A 883 7.67 32.63 -12.77
CA THR A 883 8.76 31.98 -13.51
C THR A 883 9.33 32.85 -14.62
N GLY A 884 9.58 34.12 -14.29
CA GLY A 884 10.02 35.16 -15.22
C GLY A 884 9.00 35.57 -16.30
N ARG A 885 7.79 34.98 -16.33
CA ARG A 885 6.71 35.34 -17.28
C ARG A 885 5.54 36.13 -16.66
N GLY A 886 5.37 36.15 -15.34
CA GLY A 886 4.21 36.77 -14.66
C GLY A 886 3.37 35.76 -13.86
N MET A 887 2.30 36.21 -13.20
CA MET A 887 1.41 35.34 -12.39
C MET A 887 0.19 34.92 -13.22
N PHE A 888 0.22 33.76 -13.88
CA PHE A 888 -0.84 33.38 -14.81
C PHE A 888 -1.96 32.57 -14.16
N ILE A 889 -3.19 33.01 -14.35
CA ILE A 889 -4.37 32.30 -13.88
C ILE A 889 -4.62 31.11 -14.83
N HIS A 890 -4.71 29.92 -14.25
CA HIS A 890 -5.05 28.69 -14.95
C HIS A 890 -6.32 28.07 -14.33
N HIS A 891 -7.23 27.64 -15.19
CA HIS A 891 -8.41 26.87 -14.84
C HIS A 891 -9.39 27.59 -13.90
N SER A 892 -9.73 28.85 -14.19
CA SER A 892 -10.83 29.53 -13.49
C SER A 892 -12.16 29.44 -14.25
N SER A 893 -13.29 29.53 -13.52
CA SER A 893 -14.61 29.75 -14.12
C SER A 893 -14.96 31.23 -14.30
N GLU A 894 -14.21 32.13 -13.65
CA GLU A 894 -14.49 33.58 -13.62
C GLU A 894 -13.44 34.40 -14.39
N TYR A 895 -12.23 33.86 -14.58
CA TYR A 895 -11.14 34.48 -15.36
C TYR A 895 -10.84 33.68 -16.62
N GLN A 896 -10.14 34.28 -17.59
CA GLN A 896 -9.69 33.55 -18.77
C GLN A 896 -8.36 32.84 -18.46
N ASP A 897 -8.19 31.65 -19.02
CA ASP A 897 -6.91 30.94 -18.95
C ASP A 897 -5.82 31.83 -19.60
N ASP A 898 -4.64 31.87 -18.97
CA ASP A 898 -3.49 32.70 -19.33
C ASP A 898 -3.65 34.22 -19.08
N ASP A 899 -4.63 34.64 -18.28
CA ASP A 899 -4.64 35.98 -17.70
C ASP A 899 -3.46 36.16 -16.73
N GLU A 900 -2.61 37.16 -16.97
CA GLU A 900 -1.53 37.50 -16.05
C GLU A 900 -2.06 38.44 -14.95
N LEU A 901 -2.14 37.97 -13.70
CA LEU A 901 -2.44 38.81 -12.53
C LEU A 901 -1.24 39.70 -12.20
N ILE A 902 -1.35 40.99 -12.48
CA ILE A 902 -0.24 41.93 -12.33
C ILE A 902 -0.39 42.88 -11.15
N ASP A 903 -1.61 43.11 -10.66
CA ASP A 903 -1.88 44.02 -9.55
C ASP A 903 -3.21 43.69 -8.83
N ILE A 904 -3.26 43.98 -7.53
CA ILE A 904 -4.44 43.85 -6.68
C ILE A 904 -4.63 45.15 -5.89
N ASN A 905 -5.76 45.83 -6.07
CA ASN A 905 -6.10 47.10 -5.41
C ASN A 905 -5.02 48.19 -5.55
N GLY A 906 -4.28 48.23 -6.66
CA GLY A 906 -3.18 49.17 -6.88
C GLY A 906 -1.85 48.75 -6.23
N THR A 907 -1.77 47.52 -5.72
CA THR A 907 -0.52 46.87 -5.28
C THR A 907 -0.03 45.87 -6.34
N PRO A 908 1.16 46.07 -6.94
CA PRO A 908 1.70 45.13 -7.90
C PRO A 908 1.94 43.74 -7.29
N VAL A 909 1.59 42.69 -8.03
CA VAL A 909 1.77 41.30 -7.61
C VAL A 909 2.87 40.65 -8.44
N LYS A 910 3.91 40.17 -7.77
CA LYS A 910 5.04 39.47 -8.42
C LYS A 910 5.34 38.12 -7.79
N THR A 911 4.82 37.84 -6.61
CA THR A 911 5.04 36.61 -5.85
C THR A 911 3.74 36.16 -5.21
N PHE A 912 3.67 34.89 -4.81
CA PHE A 912 2.51 34.38 -4.07
C PHE A 912 2.32 35.10 -2.73
N ASP A 913 3.39 35.54 -2.08
CA ASP A 913 3.28 36.31 -0.83
C ASP A 913 2.73 37.72 -1.04
N ASP A 914 2.92 38.34 -2.21
CA ASP A 914 2.28 39.64 -2.51
C ASP A 914 0.76 39.51 -2.52
N ILE A 915 0.24 38.38 -3.03
CA ILE A 915 -1.19 38.05 -3.00
C ILE A 915 -1.65 37.88 -1.55
N ARG A 916 -0.89 37.10 -0.75
CA ARG A 916 -1.23 36.87 0.66
C ARG A 916 -1.19 38.17 1.49
N LYS A 917 -0.24 39.06 1.23
CA LYS A 917 -0.15 40.38 1.87
C LYS A 917 -1.31 41.30 1.46
N ALA A 918 -1.66 41.32 0.18
CA ALA A 918 -2.82 42.09 -0.31
C ALA A 918 -4.12 41.60 0.34
N ALA A 919 -4.21 40.31 0.63
CA ALA A 919 -5.37 39.66 1.22
C ALA A 919 -5.44 39.69 2.77
N LYS A 920 -4.49 40.34 3.42
CA LYS A 920 -4.33 40.31 4.88
C LYS A 920 -5.57 40.74 5.66
N ASP A 921 -6.26 41.77 5.18
CA ASP A 921 -7.43 42.35 5.85
C ASP A 921 -8.75 41.99 5.17
N TRP A 922 -8.71 41.12 4.17
CA TRP A 922 -9.88 40.76 3.38
C TRP A 922 -10.94 40.04 4.21
N LYS A 923 -12.19 40.35 3.88
CA LYS A 923 -13.38 39.65 4.34
C LYS A 923 -14.22 39.27 3.13
N SER A 924 -14.93 38.17 3.27
CA SER A 924 -15.96 37.82 2.29
C SER A 924 -16.97 38.97 2.15
N GLY A 925 -17.28 39.32 0.91
CA GLY A 925 -18.11 40.47 0.55
C GLY A 925 -17.36 41.77 0.30
N ASP A 926 -16.06 41.87 0.60
CA ASP A 926 -15.26 43.04 0.23
C ASP A 926 -15.11 43.13 -1.29
N ALA A 927 -15.08 44.37 -1.82
CA ALA A 927 -14.80 44.62 -3.22
C ALA A 927 -13.30 44.81 -3.44
N VAL A 928 -12.73 44.07 -4.38
CA VAL A 928 -11.30 44.12 -4.74
C VAL A 928 -11.18 44.31 -6.24
N ALA A 929 -10.25 45.14 -6.68
CA ALA A 929 -9.91 45.32 -8.09
C ALA A 929 -8.67 44.48 -8.41
N LEU A 930 -8.81 43.52 -9.33
CA LEU A 930 -7.67 42.81 -9.90
C LEU A 930 -7.29 43.49 -11.22
N THR A 931 -6.03 43.85 -11.40
CA THR A 931 -5.52 44.21 -12.73
C THR A 931 -4.91 42.96 -13.35
N LEU A 932 -5.47 42.55 -14.48
CA LEU A 932 -5.00 41.42 -15.26
C LEU A 932 -4.43 41.94 -16.57
N LYS A 933 -3.46 41.24 -17.15
CA LYS A 933 -3.00 41.48 -18.51
C LYS A 933 -3.40 40.30 -19.37
N ARG A 934 -4.28 40.58 -20.32
CA ARG A 934 -4.91 39.61 -21.22
C ARG A 934 -4.49 39.95 -22.65
N GLU A 935 -3.84 39.01 -23.34
CA GLU A 935 -3.33 39.20 -24.70
C GLU A 935 -2.49 40.48 -24.86
N GLY A 936 -1.72 40.84 -23.82
CA GLY A 936 -0.86 42.02 -23.81
C GLY A 936 -1.54 43.35 -23.48
N LYS A 937 -2.85 43.37 -23.15
CA LYS A 937 -3.58 44.56 -22.70
C LYS A 937 -3.98 44.44 -21.24
N GLU A 938 -3.81 45.53 -20.50
CA GLU A 938 -4.25 45.60 -19.10
C GLU A 938 -5.76 45.82 -19.01
N ILE A 939 -6.40 45.02 -18.16
CA ILE A 939 -7.81 45.10 -17.82
C ILE A 939 -7.94 45.17 -16.30
N ILE A 940 -8.83 46.03 -15.80
CA ILE A 940 -9.14 46.11 -14.37
C ILE A 940 -10.49 45.43 -14.17
N LEU A 941 -10.50 44.39 -13.34
CA LEU A 941 -11.67 43.58 -13.05
C LEU A 941 -12.06 43.76 -11.58
N PRO A 942 -13.16 44.47 -11.28
CA PRO A 942 -13.70 44.53 -9.94
C PRO A 942 -14.38 43.20 -9.62
N ILE A 943 -13.98 42.58 -8.52
CA ILE A 943 -14.56 41.35 -7.99
C ILE A 943 -15.05 41.57 -6.57
N THR A 944 -16.07 40.81 -6.19
CA THR A 944 -16.51 40.72 -4.79
C THR A 944 -15.96 39.41 -4.25
N LEU A 945 -15.18 39.49 -3.17
CA LEU A 945 -14.56 38.31 -2.59
C LEU A 945 -15.61 37.31 -2.09
N SER A 946 -15.41 36.05 -2.47
CA SER A 946 -16.23 34.91 -2.04
C SER A 946 -15.78 34.37 -0.68
N GLY A 947 -16.54 33.44 -0.10
CA GLY A 947 -16.24 32.80 1.20
C GLY A 947 -17.24 33.12 2.32
N ASP A 948 -16.98 32.66 3.55
CA ASP A 948 -17.88 32.89 4.71
C ASP A 948 -17.72 34.33 5.27
N THR A 949 -18.80 35.13 5.22
CA THR A 949 -18.86 36.53 5.70
C THR A 949 -18.44 36.76 7.16
N SER A 950 -18.30 35.68 7.94
CA SER A 950 -17.91 35.74 9.36
C SER A 950 -16.41 35.51 9.63
N LYS A 951 -15.61 35.11 8.63
CA LYS A 951 -14.22 34.67 8.83
C LYS A 951 -13.22 35.42 7.95
N ARG A 952 -12.12 35.85 8.57
CA ARG A 952 -10.89 36.25 7.86
C ARG A 952 -10.20 34.99 7.33
N PRO A 953 -9.41 35.09 6.24
CA PRO A 953 -8.67 33.94 5.74
C PRO A 953 -7.74 33.39 6.84
N PRO A 954 -7.67 32.06 7.03
CA PRO A 954 -6.89 31.47 8.10
C PRO A 954 -5.42 31.81 7.93
N LEU A 955 -4.76 32.22 9.01
CA LEU A 955 -3.37 32.63 8.97
C LEU A 955 -2.48 31.39 9.02
N GLU A 956 -1.70 31.16 7.98
CA GLU A 956 -0.59 30.23 7.96
C GLU A 956 0.67 30.94 8.46
N PRO A 957 1.71 30.21 8.89
CA PRO A 957 3.04 30.82 9.00
C PRO A 957 3.34 31.63 7.73
N GLY A 958 3.81 32.87 7.89
CA GLY A 958 4.26 33.67 6.76
C GLY A 958 5.46 33.02 6.09
N PRO A 959 6.03 33.64 5.03
CA PRO A 959 7.31 33.20 4.51
C PRO A 959 8.29 33.08 5.67
N LEU A 960 8.70 31.85 5.89
CA LEU A 960 9.76 31.55 6.82
C LEU A 960 11.02 31.69 5.99
N ASP A 961 11.80 32.71 6.32
CA ASP A 961 13.06 32.96 5.66
C ASP A 961 14.16 32.67 6.67
N VAL A 962 15.01 31.71 6.32
CA VAL A 962 16.23 31.43 7.05
C VAL A 962 17.38 31.98 6.24
N THR A 963 18.06 32.99 6.78
CA THR A 963 19.26 33.55 6.16
C THR A 963 20.48 33.22 7.00
N ILE A 964 21.49 32.61 6.39
CA ILE A 964 22.77 32.28 7.00
C ILE A 964 23.86 33.16 6.40
N THR A 965 24.61 33.85 7.26
CA THR A 965 25.69 34.74 6.86
C THR A 965 26.97 34.44 7.61
N LYS A 966 28.12 34.59 6.93
CA LYS A 966 29.43 34.52 7.57
C LYS A 966 29.63 35.71 8.51
N ASN A 967 30.11 35.43 9.72
CA ASN A 967 30.57 36.46 10.63
C ASN A 967 31.96 36.95 10.22
N MET A 968 32.08 38.26 9.96
CA MET A 968 33.32 38.93 9.58
C MET A 968 34.38 38.86 10.70
N ASP A 969 33.95 38.75 11.96
CA ASP A 969 34.82 38.71 13.15
C ASP A 969 34.99 37.27 13.69
N SER A 970 35.14 36.29 12.80
CA SER A 970 35.30 34.89 13.19
C SER A 970 36.68 34.60 13.82
N THR A 971 36.67 33.98 14.99
CA THR A 971 37.87 33.45 15.67
C THR A 971 38.61 32.41 14.82
N ASN A 972 39.88 32.15 15.15
CA ASN A 972 40.66 31.12 14.45
C ASN A 972 40.00 29.73 14.54
N LEU A 973 39.41 29.38 15.69
CA LEU A 973 38.72 28.11 15.87
C LEU A 973 37.46 28.04 14.99
N GLN A 974 36.65 29.10 14.95
CA GLN A 974 35.46 29.16 14.09
C GLN A 974 35.80 28.99 12.61
N ARG A 975 36.84 29.69 12.14
CA ARG A 975 37.33 29.54 10.76
C ARG A 975 37.85 28.14 10.47
N ALA A 976 38.58 27.54 11.42
CA ALA A 976 39.07 26.17 11.29
C ALA A 976 37.92 25.14 11.24
N ILE A 977 36.89 25.32 12.08
CA ILE A 977 35.68 24.49 12.06
C ILE A 977 35.00 24.58 10.69
N TRP A 978 34.71 25.80 10.21
CA TRP A 978 34.07 25.97 8.91
C TRP A 978 34.88 25.38 7.76
N SER A 979 36.17 25.70 7.67
CA SER A 979 37.09 25.16 6.65
C SER A 979 37.09 23.62 6.65
N SER A 980 37.07 22.99 7.83
CA SER A 980 37.00 21.53 7.93
C SER A 980 35.64 20.93 7.54
N ILE A 981 34.54 21.69 7.68
CA ILE A 981 33.21 21.26 7.25
C ILE A 981 33.13 21.29 5.71
N VAL A 982 33.49 22.43 5.09
CA VAL A 982 33.37 22.62 3.65
C VAL A 982 34.55 22.06 2.84
N GLY A 983 35.57 21.53 3.51
CA GLY A 983 36.75 20.93 2.85
C GLY A 983 37.68 21.95 2.19
N ASP A 984 37.63 23.21 2.62
CA ASP A 984 38.50 24.26 2.12
C ASP A 984 39.93 23.97 2.60
N LYS A 985 40.73 23.35 1.74
CA LYS A 985 42.17 23.17 1.94
C LYS A 985 42.80 24.55 1.78
N GLY A 986 42.76 25.35 2.84
CA GLY A 986 43.13 26.75 2.81
C GLY A 986 44.40 27.01 2.01
N GLU A 987 44.40 28.11 1.26
CA GLU A 987 45.64 28.77 0.86
C GLU A 987 46.43 29.07 2.15
N ASN A 988 47.41 28.20 2.44
CA ASN A 988 48.47 28.47 3.40
C ASN A 988 49.54 29.34 2.73
#